data_AF-V8ND09-F1
#
_entry.id   AF-V8ND09-F1
#
_cell.length_a   1.000
_cell.length_b   1.000
_cell.length_c   1.000
_cell.angle_alpha   90.00
_cell.angle_beta   90.00
_cell.angle_gamma   90.00
#
_symmetry.space_group_name_H-M   'P 1'
#
loop_
_entity.id
_entity.type
_entity.pdbx_description
1 polymer ?
#
loop_
_entity_poly.entity_id
_entity_poly.type
_entity_poly.pdbx_seq_one_letter_code
_entity_poly.pdbx_strand_id
1 'polypeptide(L)'
;MKWVIFISLLCLVSFAELKNLPRRYRHADDHHSTISLASQISATDFGAITLILFTQSVPNATYEDVKKLSEDVIALQKKCAADESSDSQCTKPLGIVFLDVLCHDEEFSNKYGINDCCAKADPDRNECVLSHKISSTDSFSSFVHPTAEEACQAYQNNKNVVLAGYIFEISRRYPKALAVATEAHKKFKEIIEEQEYTCYNLKKYGKDKLHALKFIETHEKFVNANQETISHIVKVVVHIYEEICKGDSVEVLVDRAALSQYVCEHKDAISSNVGHCCEKPLVERPNCLATLENDASSPDLPPPSGEILKESEACKSYTEHRDDYKESFLFTLTRNHPELSKLIDLELLHKYEELLEKCCQLEDHVQCLHTGEEQLKLYITKINEVVKSNCNNYKEIGDYFFQNEYLIKYSKIIPQAPTSYLIELTKKVAKTAEKCCNLDSNHQVSCALENTDKVIGSICSYHDEHFTNKQVCHCCDSSFISRWECISNLGPDPSYVPPPFKPKTLDAPENLCSPNEETVQNSKQGLLSDLIKSKPNIADEELAVGILAFRELQTDCCAAENKKECFDTKSTVFLDVLCHDEQFSEKYGINECCAKADPERNECILSHKISFKGDVSFFVRPTAEEACQAYRNDSNAVLD
;
A
#
# COMPACT_ATOMS: atom_id res chain seq x y z
N MET A 1 52.42 -11.15 -3.33
CA MET A 1 51.74 -11.82 -4.47
C MET A 1 51.02 -13.13 -4.12
N LYS A 2 51.37 -13.87 -3.05
CA LYS A 2 50.63 -15.09 -2.64
C LYS A 2 49.36 -14.85 -1.80
N TRP A 3 49.23 -13.69 -1.14
CA TRP A 3 48.05 -13.34 -0.33
C TRP A 3 46.84 -12.82 -1.14
N VAL A 4 47.09 -12.23 -2.32
CA VAL A 4 46.01 -11.72 -3.20
C VAL A 4 45.24 -12.88 -3.84
N ILE A 5 45.91 -14.00 -4.11
CA ILE A 5 45.29 -15.21 -4.68
C ILE A 5 44.36 -15.89 -3.67
N PHE A 6 44.68 -15.85 -2.37
CA PHE A 6 43.85 -16.46 -1.32
C PHE A 6 42.56 -15.69 -1.06
N ILE A 7 42.60 -14.35 -1.14
CA ILE A 7 41.41 -13.50 -1.00
C ILE A 7 40.50 -13.63 -2.23
N SER A 8 41.06 -13.73 -3.44
CA SER A 8 40.27 -13.98 -4.66
C SER A 8 39.64 -15.38 -4.69
N LEU A 9 40.29 -16.41 -4.12
CA LEU A 9 39.70 -17.75 -3.99
C LEU A 9 38.60 -17.81 -2.92
N LEU A 10 38.76 -17.11 -1.79
CA LEU A 10 37.70 -16.98 -0.79
C LEU A 10 36.47 -16.23 -1.35
N CYS A 11 36.66 -15.15 -2.11
CA CYS A 11 35.56 -14.46 -2.76
C CYS A 11 34.89 -15.31 -3.87
N LEU A 12 35.63 -16.14 -4.61
CA LEU A 12 35.03 -17.01 -5.63
C LEU A 12 34.27 -18.19 -5.04
N VAL A 13 34.66 -18.70 -3.87
CA VAL A 13 33.87 -19.71 -3.12
C VAL A 13 32.62 -19.08 -2.49
N SER A 14 32.69 -17.82 -2.02
CA SER A 14 31.50 -17.11 -1.51
C SER A 14 30.45 -16.76 -2.58
N PHE A 15 30.81 -16.62 -3.85
CA PHE A 15 29.84 -16.36 -4.93
C PHE A 15 29.38 -17.61 -5.69
N ALA A 16 30.13 -18.72 -5.64
CA ALA A 16 29.70 -20.00 -6.19
C ALA A 16 28.83 -20.83 -5.22
N GLU A 17 28.99 -20.63 -3.91
CA GLU A 17 28.13 -21.29 -2.90
C GLU A 17 26.81 -20.56 -2.62
N LEU A 18 26.62 -19.32 -3.09
CA LEU A 18 25.31 -18.66 -3.01
C LEU A 18 24.32 -19.06 -4.12
N LYS A 19 24.79 -19.66 -5.22
CA LYS A 19 23.93 -20.17 -6.31
C LYS A 19 23.56 -21.65 -6.19
N ASN A 20 24.18 -22.35 -5.24
CA ASN A 20 23.92 -23.77 -4.95
C ASN A 20 23.38 -23.99 -3.53
N LEU A 21 22.86 -22.96 -2.87
CA LEU A 21 21.94 -23.17 -1.76
C LEU A 21 20.72 -23.90 -2.33
N PRO A 22 20.45 -25.15 -1.93
CA PRO A 22 19.15 -25.73 -2.20
C PRO A 22 18.13 -24.75 -1.64
N ARG A 23 17.12 -24.36 -2.44
CA ARG A 23 15.87 -23.82 -1.90
C ARG A 23 15.49 -24.78 -0.77
N ARG A 24 15.73 -24.39 0.48
CA ARG A 24 15.41 -25.20 1.67
C ARG A 24 13.90 -25.26 1.77
N TYR A 25 13.35 -26.16 0.99
CA TYR A 25 12.06 -26.76 1.22
C TYR A 25 12.22 -27.59 2.50
N ARG A 26 11.40 -27.27 3.51
CA ARG A 26 11.14 -28.00 4.76
C ARG A 26 12.17 -27.95 5.89
N HIS A 27 11.74 -27.32 6.97
CA HIS A 27 11.76 -27.93 8.30
C HIS A 27 10.37 -27.61 8.90
N ALA A 28 9.48 -28.52 9.28
CA ALA A 28 9.54 -29.93 9.61
C ALA A 28 8.44 -30.74 8.89
N ASP A 29 8.67 -32.04 8.76
CA ASP A 29 7.83 -33.11 8.17
C ASP A 29 7.67 -33.19 6.63
N ASP A 30 8.05 -34.36 6.11
CA ASP A 30 8.04 -34.82 4.72
C ASP A 30 6.64 -35.00 4.10
N HIS A 31 5.64 -34.24 4.53
CA HIS A 31 4.28 -34.31 3.97
C HIS A 31 4.11 -33.32 2.82
N HIS A 32 4.45 -33.73 1.59
CA HIS A 32 3.88 -33.08 0.41
C HIS A 32 2.40 -33.43 0.38
N SER A 33 1.53 -32.42 0.42
CA SER A 33 0.12 -32.65 0.15
C SER A 33 -0.04 -33.14 -1.28
N THR A 34 -0.75 -34.25 -1.45
CA THR A 34 -1.10 -34.81 -2.76
C THR A 34 -2.51 -34.36 -3.15
N ILE A 35 -2.99 -34.82 -4.29
CA ILE A 35 -4.38 -34.58 -4.72
C ILE A 35 -5.43 -35.15 -3.74
N SER A 36 -5.04 -36.03 -2.81
CA SER A 36 -5.94 -36.49 -1.74
C SER A 36 -6.38 -35.36 -0.80
N LEU A 37 -5.62 -34.26 -0.70
CA LEU A 37 -6.04 -33.07 0.05
C LEU A 37 -7.39 -32.53 -0.47
N ALA A 38 -7.66 -32.68 -1.77
CA ALA A 38 -8.91 -32.27 -2.39
C ALA A 38 -10.14 -33.07 -1.91
N SER A 39 -9.95 -34.21 -1.22
CA SER A 39 -11.05 -34.94 -0.58
C SER A 39 -11.64 -34.20 0.64
N GLN A 40 -10.91 -33.23 1.20
CA GLN A 40 -11.36 -32.42 2.34
C GLN A 40 -12.20 -31.20 1.92
N ILE A 41 -12.41 -31.00 0.62
CA ILE A 41 -13.16 -29.85 0.07
C ILE A 41 -14.32 -30.34 -0.80
N SER A 42 -15.36 -29.53 -0.95
CA SER A 42 -16.50 -29.91 -1.78
C SER A 42 -16.11 -29.97 -3.25
N ALA A 43 -16.80 -30.81 -4.04
CA ALA A 43 -16.55 -30.90 -5.48
C ALA A 43 -16.76 -29.55 -6.20
N THR A 44 -17.73 -28.75 -5.73
CA THR A 44 -18.00 -27.41 -6.24
C THR A 44 -16.83 -26.47 -5.98
N ASP A 45 -16.31 -26.45 -4.75
CA ASP A 45 -15.19 -25.58 -4.38
C ASP A 45 -13.90 -26.01 -5.08
N PHE A 46 -13.66 -27.32 -5.20
CA PHE A 46 -12.51 -27.83 -5.94
C PHE A 46 -12.56 -27.44 -7.42
N GLY A 47 -13.76 -27.49 -8.04
CA GLY A 47 -13.95 -27.01 -9.39
C GLY A 47 -13.66 -25.51 -9.54
N ALA A 48 -14.13 -24.69 -8.60
CA ALA A 48 -13.84 -23.25 -8.60
C ALA A 48 -12.34 -22.98 -8.43
N ILE A 49 -11.68 -23.66 -7.48
CA ILE A 49 -10.24 -23.52 -7.21
C ILE A 49 -9.42 -23.91 -8.44
N THR A 50 -9.69 -25.07 -9.05
CA THR A 50 -8.95 -25.51 -10.24
C THR A 50 -9.14 -24.57 -11.43
N LEU A 51 -10.36 -24.06 -11.65
CA LEU A 51 -10.63 -23.04 -12.66
C LEU A 51 -9.78 -21.78 -12.43
N ILE A 52 -9.71 -21.28 -11.19
CA ILE A 52 -8.88 -20.13 -10.82
C ILE A 52 -7.41 -20.40 -11.13
N LEU A 53 -6.88 -21.53 -10.66
CA LEU A 53 -5.46 -21.86 -10.81
C LEU A 53 -5.02 -21.91 -12.29
N PHE A 54 -5.80 -22.56 -13.15
CA PHE A 54 -5.49 -22.61 -14.59
C PHE A 54 -5.67 -21.25 -15.26
N THR A 55 -6.75 -20.52 -14.93
CA THR A 55 -6.99 -19.17 -15.45
C THR A 55 -5.86 -18.22 -15.07
N GLN A 56 -5.37 -18.28 -13.84
CA GLN A 56 -4.25 -17.46 -13.38
C GLN A 56 -2.92 -17.86 -14.03
N SER A 57 -2.73 -19.14 -14.35
CA SER A 57 -1.48 -19.64 -14.95
C SER A 57 -1.36 -19.28 -16.43
N VAL A 58 -2.49 -19.23 -17.14
CA VAL A 58 -2.56 -18.86 -18.55
C VAL A 58 -3.66 -17.80 -18.75
N PRO A 59 -3.46 -16.55 -18.31
CA PRO A 59 -4.49 -15.50 -18.32
C PRO A 59 -5.12 -15.21 -19.69
N ASN A 60 -4.37 -15.42 -20.77
CA ASN A 60 -4.81 -15.23 -22.14
C ASN A 60 -5.66 -16.41 -22.69
N ALA A 61 -5.84 -17.49 -21.92
CA ALA A 61 -6.65 -18.63 -22.33
C ALA A 61 -8.15 -18.34 -22.33
N THR A 62 -8.87 -19.04 -23.22
CA THR A 62 -10.34 -18.97 -23.25
C THR A 62 -10.96 -19.71 -22.07
N TYR A 63 -12.15 -19.29 -21.64
CA TYR A 63 -12.90 -19.95 -20.57
C TYR A 63 -13.10 -21.45 -20.82
N GLU A 64 -13.42 -21.85 -22.06
CA GLU A 64 -13.65 -23.26 -22.38
C GLU A 64 -12.37 -24.10 -22.31
N ASP A 65 -11.22 -23.54 -22.70
CA ASP A 65 -9.95 -24.27 -22.64
C ASP A 65 -9.50 -24.51 -21.18
N VAL A 66 -9.60 -23.49 -20.32
CA VAL A 66 -9.25 -23.65 -18.88
C VAL A 66 -10.27 -24.50 -18.13
N LYS A 67 -11.54 -24.49 -18.55
CA LYS A 67 -12.57 -25.36 -18.00
C LYS A 67 -12.29 -26.84 -18.30
N LYS A 68 -11.82 -27.17 -19.51
CA LYS A 68 -11.39 -28.54 -19.86
C LYS A 68 -10.28 -29.03 -18.93
N LEU A 69 -9.25 -28.21 -18.69
CA LEU A 69 -8.17 -28.54 -17.73
C LEU A 69 -8.70 -28.76 -16.30
N SER A 70 -9.65 -27.93 -15.86
CA SER A 70 -10.32 -28.10 -14.56
C SER A 70 -11.07 -29.44 -14.49
N GLU A 71 -11.82 -29.80 -15.55
CA GLU A 71 -12.52 -31.09 -15.64
C GLU A 71 -11.56 -32.30 -15.58
N ASP A 72 -10.39 -32.21 -16.22
CA ASP A 72 -9.35 -33.25 -16.19
C ASP A 72 -8.79 -33.46 -14.78
N VAL A 73 -8.49 -32.38 -14.05
CA VAL A 73 -8.04 -32.49 -12.64
C VAL A 73 -9.12 -33.05 -11.73
N ILE A 74 -10.40 -32.66 -11.93
CA ILE A 74 -11.53 -33.19 -11.16
C ILE A 74 -11.70 -34.70 -11.42
N ALA A 75 -11.54 -35.16 -12.66
CA ALA A 75 -11.60 -36.57 -12.99
C ALA A 75 -10.45 -37.34 -12.32
N LEU A 76 -9.24 -36.81 -12.34
CA LEU A 76 -8.09 -37.39 -11.66
C LEU A 76 -8.30 -37.47 -10.15
N GLN A 77 -8.83 -36.42 -9.53
CA GLN A 77 -9.16 -36.41 -8.10
C GLN A 77 -10.12 -37.53 -7.72
N LYS A 78 -11.20 -37.72 -8.50
CA LYS A 78 -12.17 -38.80 -8.25
C LYS A 78 -11.53 -40.18 -8.36
N LYS A 79 -10.62 -40.36 -9.33
CA LYS A 79 -9.87 -41.59 -9.54
C LYS A 79 -8.96 -41.89 -8.34
N CYS A 80 -8.19 -40.90 -7.91
CA CYS A 80 -7.29 -41.01 -6.76
C CYS A 80 -8.01 -41.19 -5.42
N ALA A 81 -9.18 -40.57 -5.24
CA ALA A 81 -10.00 -40.74 -4.05
C ALA A 81 -10.62 -42.14 -3.94
N ALA A 82 -10.85 -42.82 -5.08
CA ALA A 82 -11.36 -44.18 -5.10
C ALA A 82 -10.26 -45.22 -4.81
N ASP A 83 -9.05 -45.00 -5.32
CA ASP A 83 -7.88 -45.85 -5.12
C ASP A 83 -6.59 -45.04 -5.35
N GLU A 84 -5.80 -44.86 -4.29
CA GLU A 84 -4.54 -44.09 -4.33
C GLU A 84 -3.46 -44.73 -5.24
N SER A 85 -3.61 -46.01 -5.60
CA SER A 85 -2.70 -46.73 -6.51
C SER A 85 -3.17 -46.74 -7.97
N SER A 86 -4.35 -46.19 -8.24
CA SER A 86 -4.98 -46.24 -9.57
C SER A 86 -4.30 -45.37 -10.63
N ASP A 87 -3.51 -44.38 -10.21
CA ASP A 87 -2.75 -43.51 -11.09
C ASP A 87 -1.41 -43.11 -10.47
N SER A 88 -0.37 -43.01 -11.29
CA SER A 88 0.93 -42.50 -10.87
C SER A 88 0.88 -41.08 -10.34
N GLN A 89 -0.12 -40.28 -10.74
CA GLN A 89 -0.31 -38.91 -10.27
C GLN A 89 -0.82 -38.82 -8.82
N CYS A 90 -1.49 -39.85 -8.30
CA CYS A 90 -2.16 -39.80 -7.00
C CYS A 90 -1.21 -39.60 -5.81
N THR A 91 0.05 -40.02 -5.97
CA THR A 91 1.10 -39.94 -4.92
C THR A 91 2.07 -38.77 -5.14
N LYS A 92 1.93 -38.02 -6.23
CA LYS A 92 2.80 -36.87 -6.52
C LYS A 92 2.38 -35.65 -5.70
N PRO A 93 3.31 -34.71 -5.42
CA PRO A 93 2.97 -33.41 -4.85
C PRO A 93 1.97 -32.66 -5.74
N LEU A 94 1.03 -31.95 -5.13
CA LEU A 94 -0.06 -31.28 -5.85
C LEU A 94 0.42 -30.30 -6.94
N GLY A 95 1.50 -29.55 -6.68
CA GLY A 95 2.12 -28.66 -7.68
C GLY A 95 2.60 -29.39 -8.93
N ILE A 96 3.14 -30.61 -8.77
CA ILE A 96 3.59 -31.44 -9.89
C ILE A 96 2.40 -31.96 -10.68
N VAL A 97 1.36 -32.43 -9.99
CA VAL A 97 0.12 -32.87 -10.65
C VAL A 97 -0.50 -31.74 -11.46
N PHE A 98 -0.55 -30.53 -10.89
CA PHE A 98 -1.06 -29.34 -11.57
C PHE A 98 -0.30 -29.03 -12.86
N LEU A 99 1.04 -29.01 -12.80
CA LEU A 99 1.88 -28.75 -13.98
C LEU A 99 1.79 -29.87 -15.02
N ASP A 100 1.71 -31.13 -14.59
CA ASP A 100 1.53 -32.26 -15.48
C ASP A 100 0.22 -32.17 -16.26
N VAL A 101 -0.88 -31.74 -15.61
CA VAL A 101 -2.16 -31.53 -16.32
C VAL A 101 -2.09 -30.30 -17.23
N LEU A 102 -1.51 -29.18 -16.76
CA LEU A 102 -1.33 -27.98 -17.58
C LEU A 102 -0.56 -28.24 -18.88
N CYS A 103 0.46 -29.11 -18.80
CA CYS A 103 1.36 -29.44 -19.90
C CYS A 103 1.00 -30.73 -20.64
N HIS A 104 -0.12 -31.38 -20.32
CA HIS A 104 -0.50 -32.64 -20.95
C HIS A 104 -0.90 -32.47 -22.42
N ASP A 105 -1.61 -31.38 -22.73
CA ASP A 105 -2.12 -31.10 -24.08
C ASP A 105 -1.14 -30.21 -24.86
N GLU A 106 -0.43 -30.82 -25.81
CA GLU A 106 0.53 -30.11 -26.67
C GLU A 106 -0.15 -29.03 -27.52
N GLU A 107 -1.41 -29.21 -27.93
CA GLU A 107 -2.14 -28.19 -28.70
C GLU A 107 -2.41 -26.96 -27.82
N PHE A 108 -2.85 -27.18 -26.58
CA PHE A 108 -3.06 -26.10 -25.60
C PHE A 108 -1.76 -25.34 -25.32
N SER A 109 -0.68 -26.06 -25.00
CA SER A 109 0.58 -25.42 -24.63
C SER A 109 1.21 -24.64 -25.79
N ASN A 110 1.11 -25.13 -27.03
CA ASN A 110 1.54 -24.38 -28.22
C ASN A 110 0.64 -23.18 -28.52
N LYS A 111 -0.69 -23.33 -28.39
CA LYS A 111 -1.68 -22.26 -28.64
C LYS A 111 -1.43 -21.03 -27.75
N TYR A 112 -1.02 -21.26 -26.51
CA TYR A 112 -0.83 -20.21 -25.51
C TYR A 112 0.64 -19.86 -25.21
N GLY A 113 1.59 -20.46 -25.93
CA GLY A 113 3.01 -20.12 -25.83
C GLY A 113 3.71 -20.61 -24.55
N ILE A 114 3.19 -21.64 -23.89
CA ILE A 114 3.79 -22.23 -22.69
C ILE A 114 4.54 -23.55 -22.97
N ASN A 115 4.59 -23.99 -24.23
CA ASN A 115 5.27 -25.22 -24.65
C ASN A 115 6.76 -25.26 -24.24
N ASP A 116 7.46 -24.11 -24.32
CA ASP A 116 8.87 -24.00 -23.90
C ASP A 116 9.03 -24.19 -22.38
N CYS A 117 8.03 -23.80 -21.60
CA CYS A 117 8.00 -24.10 -20.17
C CYS A 117 7.72 -25.58 -19.92
N CYS A 118 6.75 -26.15 -20.63
CA CYS A 118 6.37 -27.55 -20.50
C CYS A 118 7.49 -28.54 -20.89
N ALA A 119 8.44 -28.11 -21.74
CA ALA A 119 9.62 -28.90 -22.10
C ALA A 119 10.70 -28.96 -21.00
N LYS A 120 10.59 -28.13 -19.94
CA LYS A 120 11.55 -28.12 -18.82
C LYS A 120 11.21 -29.19 -17.79
N ALA A 121 12.22 -29.60 -17.03
CA ALA A 121 12.01 -30.41 -15.83
C ALA A 121 11.66 -29.51 -14.62
N ASP A 122 11.04 -30.09 -13.59
CA ASP A 122 10.84 -29.39 -12.33
C ASP A 122 12.18 -29.24 -11.57
N PRO A 123 12.42 -28.11 -10.87
CA PRO A 123 11.51 -26.99 -10.60
C PRO A 123 11.47 -25.90 -11.69
N ASP A 124 12.33 -25.97 -12.72
CA ASP A 124 12.48 -24.92 -13.74
C ASP A 124 11.20 -24.73 -14.59
N ARG A 125 10.43 -25.80 -14.77
CA ARG A 125 9.10 -25.76 -15.39
C ARG A 125 8.15 -24.83 -14.64
N ASN A 126 8.06 -24.98 -13.32
CA ASN A 126 7.22 -24.13 -12.47
C ASN A 126 7.65 -22.65 -12.58
N GLU A 127 8.95 -22.37 -12.44
CA GLU A 127 9.49 -21.01 -12.50
C GLU A 127 9.24 -20.35 -13.87
N CYS A 128 9.30 -21.13 -14.96
CA CYS A 128 8.94 -20.66 -16.28
C CYS A 128 7.45 -20.31 -16.41
N VAL A 129 6.55 -21.18 -15.94
CA VAL A 129 5.10 -20.93 -15.95
C VAL A 129 4.74 -19.68 -15.13
N LEU A 130 5.32 -19.52 -13.94
CA LEU A 130 5.12 -18.33 -13.10
C LEU A 130 5.61 -17.05 -13.79
N SER A 131 6.72 -17.11 -14.51
CA SER A 131 7.25 -15.96 -15.27
C SER A 131 6.33 -15.60 -16.44
N HIS A 132 5.83 -16.60 -17.18
CA HIS A 132 4.88 -16.40 -18.29
C HIS A 132 3.59 -15.74 -17.81
N LYS A 133 3.04 -16.24 -16.70
CA LYS A 133 1.87 -15.69 -15.99
C LYS A 133 1.98 -14.18 -15.76
N ILE A 134 3.12 -13.71 -15.27
CA ILE A 134 3.36 -12.28 -14.96
C ILE A 134 3.46 -11.42 -16.23
N SER A 135 4.07 -11.93 -17.30
CA SER A 135 4.25 -11.15 -18.54
C SER A 135 2.96 -10.91 -19.35
N SER A 136 1.91 -11.68 -19.08
CA SER A 136 0.66 -11.66 -19.85
C SER A 136 -0.38 -10.63 -19.36
N THR A 137 -0.15 -9.95 -18.23
CA THR A 137 -1.11 -9.02 -17.60
C THR A 137 -1.39 -7.77 -18.41
N ASP A 138 -0.46 -7.33 -19.24
CA ASP A 138 -0.53 -6.07 -19.99
C ASP A 138 -1.46 -6.14 -21.23
N SER A 139 -2.09 -7.29 -21.46
CA SER A 139 -2.84 -7.59 -22.69
C SER A 139 -4.37 -7.43 -22.59
N PHE A 140 -4.93 -7.05 -21.44
CA PHE A 140 -6.39 -7.02 -21.27
C PHE A 140 -6.99 -5.62 -21.43
N SER A 141 -8.02 -5.51 -22.28
CA SER A 141 -8.88 -4.33 -22.33
C SER A 141 -9.67 -4.15 -21.03
N SER A 142 -10.10 -2.93 -20.75
CA SER A 142 -11.01 -2.62 -19.64
C SER A 142 -12.21 -3.57 -19.63
N PHE A 143 -12.59 -4.02 -18.43
CA PHE A 143 -13.74 -4.91 -18.28
C PHE A 143 -15.02 -4.16 -18.69
N VAL A 144 -15.79 -4.75 -19.62
CA VAL A 144 -17.08 -4.19 -20.01
C VAL A 144 -18.09 -4.57 -18.95
N HIS A 145 -18.48 -3.59 -18.14
CA HIS A 145 -19.49 -3.79 -17.11
C HIS A 145 -20.86 -4.00 -17.77
N PRO A 146 -21.54 -5.13 -17.54
CA PRO A 146 -22.93 -5.28 -17.96
C PRO A 146 -23.80 -4.26 -17.23
N THR A 147 -24.92 -3.88 -17.86
CA THR A 147 -25.94 -3.08 -17.16
C THR A 147 -26.51 -3.85 -15.97
N ALA A 148 -27.09 -3.13 -15.00
CA ALA A 148 -27.70 -3.76 -13.83
C ALA A 148 -28.79 -4.75 -14.26
N GLU A 149 -29.56 -4.40 -15.28
CA GLU A 149 -30.63 -5.21 -15.86
C GLU A 149 -30.09 -6.49 -16.51
N GLU A 150 -29.07 -6.39 -17.36
CA GLU A 150 -28.43 -7.55 -18.00
C GLU A 150 -27.82 -8.50 -16.97
N ALA A 151 -27.12 -7.95 -15.96
CA ALA A 151 -26.53 -8.73 -14.88
C ALA A 151 -27.60 -9.47 -14.06
N CYS A 152 -28.69 -8.79 -13.72
CA CYS A 152 -29.81 -9.40 -12.98
C CYS A 152 -30.49 -10.51 -13.78
N GLN A 153 -30.75 -10.28 -15.06
CA GLN A 153 -31.37 -11.28 -15.94
C GLN A 153 -30.47 -12.52 -16.09
N ALA A 154 -29.17 -12.32 -16.35
CA ALA A 154 -28.21 -13.41 -16.46
C ALA A 154 -28.14 -14.23 -15.16
N TYR A 155 -28.13 -13.54 -14.01
CA TYR A 155 -28.07 -14.19 -12.69
C TYR A 155 -29.36 -14.98 -12.38
N GLN A 156 -30.53 -14.45 -12.73
CA GLN A 156 -31.81 -15.15 -12.58
C GLN A 156 -31.89 -16.38 -13.50
N ASN A 157 -31.35 -16.29 -14.71
CA ASN A 157 -31.33 -17.40 -15.66
C ASN A 157 -30.42 -18.54 -15.20
N ASN A 158 -29.16 -18.24 -14.87
CA ASN A 158 -28.22 -19.23 -14.36
C ASN A 158 -27.11 -18.58 -13.52
N LYS A 159 -27.38 -18.51 -12.21
CA LYS A 159 -26.42 -18.02 -11.20
C LYS A 159 -25.02 -18.63 -11.33
N ASN A 160 -24.92 -19.95 -11.54
CA ASN A 160 -23.63 -20.63 -11.52
C ASN A 160 -22.75 -20.24 -12.72
N VAL A 161 -23.35 -20.04 -13.90
CA VAL A 161 -22.62 -19.58 -15.09
C VAL A 161 -22.11 -18.16 -14.90
N VAL A 162 -22.93 -17.27 -14.32
CA VAL A 162 -22.51 -15.88 -14.04
C VAL A 162 -21.36 -15.85 -13.03
N LEU A 163 -21.44 -16.65 -11.95
CA LEU A 163 -20.37 -16.72 -10.96
C LEU A 163 -19.08 -17.30 -11.54
N ALA A 164 -19.16 -18.36 -12.35
CA ALA A 164 -17.98 -18.93 -13.00
C ALA A 164 -17.31 -17.95 -13.99
N GLY A 165 -18.12 -17.23 -14.79
CA GLY A 165 -17.62 -16.18 -15.67
C GLY A 165 -16.99 -15.01 -14.91
N TYR A 166 -17.58 -14.60 -13.79
CA TYR A 166 -17.00 -13.59 -12.90
C TYR A 166 -15.65 -14.03 -12.31
N ILE A 167 -15.58 -15.27 -11.79
CA ILE A 167 -14.34 -15.86 -11.26
C ILE A 167 -13.26 -15.89 -12.34
N PHE A 168 -13.59 -16.30 -13.57
CA PHE A 168 -12.67 -16.32 -14.70
C PHE A 168 -12.13 -14.92 -15.03
N GLU A 169 -13.01 -13.93 -15.18
CA GLU A 169 -12.62 -12.56 -15.56
C GLU A 169 -11.77 -11.87 -14.49
N ILE A 170 -12.04 -12.14 -13.20
CA ILE A 170 -11.18 -11.67 -12.10
C ILE A 170 -9.84 -12.40 -12.09
N SER A 171 -9.84 -13.73 -12.17
CA SER A 171 -8.63 -14.55 -12.03
C SER A 171 -7.59 -14.20 -13.09
N ARG A 172 -8.01 -13.96 -14.33
CA ARG A 172 -7.07 -13.59 -15.40
C ARG A 172 -6.52 -12.17 -15.27
N ARG A 173 -7.27 -11.24 -14.66
CA ARG A 173 -6.84 -9.84 -14.46
C ARG A 173 -5.95 -9.67 -13.24
N TYR A 174 -6.10 -10.55 -12.25
CA TYR A 174 -5.34 -10.53 -11.02
C TYR A 174 -4.63 -11.88 -10.81
N PRO A 175 -3.64 -12.23 -11.67
CA PRO A 175 -3.02 -13.55 -11.62
C PRO A 175 -2.30 -13.84 -10.30
N LYS A 176 -1.77 -12.82 -9.62
CA LYS A 176 -1.12 -12.98 -8.30
C LYS A 176 -2.10 -13.02 -7.12
N ALA A 177 -3.37 -12.75 -7.36
CA ALA A 177 -4.36 -12.64 -6.32
C ALA A 177 -5.05 -13.96 -6.06
N LEU A 178 -4.48 -14.77 -5.20
CA LEU A 178 -5.21 -15.91 -4.65
C LEU A 178 -6.17 -15.43 -3.55
N ALA A 179 -7.18 -14.65 -3.95
CA ALA A 179 -8.34 -14.38 -3.11
C ALA A 179 -9.33 -15.54 -3.33
N VAL A 180 -9.64 -16.25 -2.24
CA VAL A 180 -10.61 -17.35 -2.18
C VAL A 180 -11.93 -16.89 -2.78
N ALA A 181 -12.25 -17.35 -4.00
CA ALA A 181 -13.37 -16.85 -4.78
C ALA A 181 -14.74 -17.42 -4.35
N THR A 182 -14.84 -17.96 -3.13
CA THR A 182 -16.11 -18.40 -2.54
C THR A 182 -16.76 -17.33 -1.65
N GLU A 183 -15.97 -16.45 -0.99
CA GLU A 183 -16.50 -15.39 -0.10
C GLU A 183 -16.08 -13.95 -0.48
N ALA A 184 -15.15 -13.75 -1.43
CA ALA A 184 -14.48 -12.47 -1.64
C ALA A 184 -15.30 -11.35 -2.34
N HIS A 185 -16.60 -11.52 -2.61
CA HIS A 185 -17.36 -10.51 -3.38
C HIS A 185 -17.38 -9.11 -2.74
N LYS A 186 -17.32 -8.99 -1.40
CA LYS A 186 -17.41 -7.69 -0.70
C LYS A 186 -16.06 -7.03 -0.39
N LYS A 187 -14.97 -7.80 -0.30
CA LYS A 187 -13.65 -7.31 0.16
C LYS A 187 -12.50 -7.61 -0.81
N PHE A 188 -12.78 -8.09 -2.02
CA PHE A 188 -11.75 -8.42 -3.01
C PHE A 188 -10.71 -7.31 -3.16
N LYS A 189 -11.13 -6.07 -3.41
CA LYS A 189 -10.23 -4.91 -3.57
C LYS A 189 -9.31 -4.69 -2.38
N GLU A 190 -9.83 -4.78 -1.15
CA GLU A 190 -9.04 -4.59 0.07
C GLU A 190 -7.98 -5.68 0.23
N ILE A 191 -8.31 -6.93 -0.13
CA ILE A 191 -7.37 -8.07 -0.10
C ILE A 191 -6.24 -7.87 -1.11
N ILE A 192 -6.57 -7.42 -2.33
CA ILE A 192 -5.58 -7.12 -3.37
C ILE A 192 -4.62 -6.03 -2.92
N GLU A 193 -5.17 -4.91 -2.45
CA GLU A 193 -4.36 -3.77 -2.00
C GLU A 193 -3.41 -4.18 -0.85
N GLU A 194 -3.87 -5.02 0.08
CA GLU A 194 -3.03 -5.56 1.15
C GLU A 194 -1.94 -6.50 0.65
N GLN A 195 -2.27 -7.37 -0.31
CA GLN A 195 -1.31 -8.30 -0.93
C GLN A 195 -0.24 -7.53 -1.71
N GLU A 196 -0.63 -6.58 -2.56
CA GLU A 196 0.29 -5.75 -3.34
C GLU A 196 1.21 -4.94 -2.44
N TYR A 197 0.66 -4.33 -1.39
CA TYR A 197 1.45 -3.62 -0.39
C TYR A 197 2.46 -4.54 0.32
N THR A 198 2.03 -5.73 0.73
CA THR A 198 2.93 -6.71 1.36
C THR A 198 4.03 -7.17 0.40
N CYS A 199 3.71 -7.39 -0.87
CA CYS A 199 4.69 -7.77 -1.89
C CYS A 199 5.66 -6.64 -2.24
N TYR A 200 5.19 -5.40 -2.28
CA TYR A 200 6.05 -4.24 -2.39
C TYR A 200 7.05 -4.21 -1.22
N ASN A 201 6.56 -4.35 0.01
CA ASN A 201 7.42 -4.34 1.20
C ASN A 201 8.44 -5.47 1.19
N LEU A 202 8.03 -6.69 0.82
CA LEU A 202 8.93 -7.83 0.67
C LEU A 202 10.03 -7.57 -0.37
N LYS A 203 9.66 -7.07 -1.55
CA LYS A 203 10.59 -6.74 -2.63
C LYS A 203 11.56 -5.63 -2.22
N LYS A 204 11.06 -4.57 -1.57
CA LYS A 204 11.82 -3.36 -1.27
C LYS A 204 12.70 -3.50 -0.03
N TYR A 205 12.17 -4.11 1.03
CA TYR A 205 12.83 -4.15 2.33
C TYR A 205 13.32 -5.54 2.76
N GLY A 206 12.95 -6.58 2.02
CA GLY A 206 13.42 -7.94 2.25
C GLY A 206 12.62 -8.71 3.32
N LYS A 207 12.99 -9.99 3.44
CA LYS A 207 12.31 -10.98 4.28
C LYS A 207 12.35 -10.63 5.76
N ASP A 208 13.47 -10.10 6.25
CA ASP A 208 13.66 -9.81 7.68
C ASP A 208 12.69 -8.73 8.19
N LYS A 209 12.46 -7.66 7.42
CA LYS A 209 11.48 -6.64 7.80
C LYS A 209 10.05 -7.15 7.70
N LEU A 210 9.73 -7.96 6.69
CA LEU A 210 8.43 -8.61 6.60
C LEU A 210 8.21 -9.54 7.79
N HIS A 211 9.24 -10.29 8.20
CA HIS A 211 9.18 -11.17 9.36
C HIS A 211 8.87 -10.38 10.64
N ALA A 212 9.58 -9.28 10.91
CA ALA A 212 9.32 -8.43 12.06
C ALA A 212 7.88 -7.88 12.07
N LEU A 213 7.39 -7.38 10.93
CA LEU A 213 6.02 -6.89 10.80
C LEU A 213 4.99 -8.00 11.05
N LYS A 214 5.17 -9.18 10.44
CA LYS A 214 4.26 -10.32 10.61
C LYS A 214 4.33 -10.91 12.02
N PHE A 215 5.48 -10.80 12.69
CA PHE A 215 5.64 -11.17 14.08
C PHE A 215 4.77 -10.30 14.99
N ILE A 216 4.84 -8.97 14.83
CA ILE A 216 4.01 -8.04 15.58
C ILE A 216 2.52 -8.35 15.35
N GLU A 217 2.08 -8.43 14.10
CA GLU A 217 0.67 -8.72 13.75
C GLU A 217 0.17 -10.06 14.32
N THR A 218 1.03 -11.09 14.31
CA THR A 218 0.66 -12.43 14.81
C THR A 218 0.62 -12.45 16.34
N HIS A 219 1.54 -11.76 17.01
CA HIS A 219 1.55 -11.69 18.46
C HIS A 219 0.43 -10.81 19.01
N GLU A 220 0.12 -9.66 18.40
CA GLU A 220 -1.05 -8.86 18.75
C GLU A 220 -2.34 -9.68 18.64
N LYS A 221 -2.46 -10.50 17.59
CA LYS A 221 -3.61 -11.37 17.39
C LYS A 221 -3.71 -12.48 18.45
N PHE A 222 -2.58 -13.09 18.79
CA PHE A 222 -2.48 -14.21 19.73
C PHE A 222 -1.64 -13.85 20.94
N VAL A 223 -2.00 -12.77 21.64
CA VAL A 223 -1.21 -12.15 22.73
C VAL A 223 -0.91 -13.10 23.90
N ASN A 224 -1.70 -14.16 24.02
CA ASN A 224 -1.59 -15.19 25.05
C ASN A 224 -0.64 -16.33 24.67
N ALA A 225 -0.29 -16.47 23.39
CA ALA A 225 0.61 -17.52 22.93
C ALA A 225 2.06 -17.23 23.33
N ASN A 226 2.85 -18.30 23.48
CA ASN A 226 4.28 -18.18 23.77
C ASN A 226 5.08 -17.77 22.51
N GLN A 227 6.29 -17.24 22.71
CA GLN A 227 7.12 -16.74 21.61
C GLN A 227 7.46 -17.83 20.57
N GLU A 228 7.74 -19.06 20.98
CA GLU A 228 8.10 -20.15 20.08
C GLU A 228 6.97 -20.48 19.09
N THR A 229 5.74 -20.58 19.60
CA THR A 229 4.53 -20.79 18.80
C THR A 229 4.30 -19.66 17.81
N ILE A 230 4.44 -18.40 18.26
CA ILE A 230 4.33 -17.23 17.37
C ILE A 230 5.38 -17.29 16.27
N SER A 231 6.64 -17.54 16.62
CA SER A 231 7.76 -17.58 15.67
C SER A 231 7.57 -18.67 14.62
N HIS A 232 7.05 -19.85 15.01
CA HIS A 232 6.70 -20.91 14.07
C HIS A 232 5.62 -20.46 13.08
N ILE A 233 4.52 -19.88 13.57
CA ILE A 233 3.43 -19.37 12.72
C ILE A 233 3.95 -18.31 11.75
N VAL A 234 4.76 -17.36 12.24
CA VAL A 234 5.29 -16.24 11.44
C VAL A 234 6.19 -16.74 10.33
N LYS A 235 7.06 -17.72 10.59
CA LYS A 235 7.92 -18.33 9.54
C LYS A 235 7.09 -18.88 8.39
N VAL A 236 6.00 -19.58 8.69
CA VAL A 236 5.07 -20.11 7.67
C VAL A 236 4.29 -19.00 6.98
N VAL A 237 3.82 -17.99 7.71
CA VAL A 237 3.11 -16.82 7.14
C VAL A 237 4.01 -16.04 6.18
N VAL A 238 5.26 -15.79 6.54
CA VAL A 238 6.23 -15.11 5.68
C VAL A 238 6.48 -15.93 4.41
N HIS A 239 6.61 -17.26 4.54
CA HIS A 239 6.74 -18.15 3.39
C HIS A 239 5.54 -18.08 2.45
N ILE A 240 4.32 -18.14 3.00
CA ILE A 240 3.07 -17.96 2.25
C ILE A 240 3.11 -16.65 1.45
N TYR A 241 3.57 -15.55 2.04
CA TYR A 241 3.68 -14.28 1.31
C TYR A 241 4.78 -14.29 0.25
N GLU A 242 5.91 -14.98 0.46
CA GLU A 242 6.91 -15.17 -0.61
C GLU A 242 6.28 -15.87 -1.84
N GLU A 243 5.48 -16.91 -1.62
CA GLU A 243 4.81 -17.65 -2.69
C GLU A 243 3.68 -16.83 -3.34
N ILE A 244 2.90 -16.06 -2.55
CA ILE A 244 1.92 -15.09 -3.08
C ILE A 244 2.61 -14.11 -4.04
N CYS A 245 3.75 -13.55 -3.64
CA CYS A 245 4.42 -12.52 -4.43
C CYS A 245 5.09 -13.06 -5.70
N LYS A 246 5.52 -14.33 -5.67
CA LYS A 246 5.93 -15.09 -6.87
C LYS A 246 4.74 -15.45 -7.76
N GLY A 247 3.55 -15.54 -7.18
CA GLY A 247 2.32 -15.97 -7.86
C GLY A 247 2.14 -17.49 -7.90
N ASP A 248 2.77 -18.24 -6.99
CA ASP A 248 2.61 -19.70 -6.89
C ASP A 248 1.33 -20.03 -6.10
N SER A 249 0.20 -19.92 -6.81
CA SER A 249 -1.12 -20.11 -6.22
C SER A 249 -1.36 -21.52 -5.66
N VAL A 250 -0.69 -22.55 -6.20
CA VAL A 250 -0.84 -23.93 -5.70
C VAL A 250 -0.13 -24.06 -4.37
N GLU A 251 1.12 -23.59 -4.28
CA GLU A 251 1.89 -23.64 -3.04
C GLU A 251 1.20 -22.85 -1.92
N VAL A 252 0.69 -21.65 -2.23
CA VAL A 252 -0.07 -20.85 -1.26
C VAL A 252 -1.29 -21.59 -0.71
N LEU A 253 -2.03 -22.34 -1.53
CA LEU A 253 -3.17 -23.13 -1.05
C LEU A 253 -2.72 -24.24 -0.10
N VAL A 254 -1.65 -24.94 -0.45
CA VAL A 254 -1.09 -26.04 0.35
C VAL A 254 -0.57 -25.52 1.69
N ASP A 255 0.21 -24.44 1.68
CA ASP A 255 0.78 -23.84 2.88
C ASP A 255 -0.30 -23.26 3.81
N ARG A 256 -1.32 -22.60 3.24
CA ARG A 256 -2.45 -22.10 4.04
C ARG A 256 -3.25 -23.25 4.65
N ALA A 257 -3.43 -24.35 3.92
CA ALA A 257 -4.08 -25.54 4.44
C ALA A 257 -3.28 -26.12 5.62
N ALA A 258 -1.97 -26.33 5.45
CA ALA A 258 -1.07 -26.83 6.47
C ALA A 258 -1.00 -25.92 7.71
N LEU A 259 -0.86 -24.61 7.53
CA LEU A 259 -0.87 -23.64 8.62
C LEU A 259 -2.19 -23.67 9.38
N SER A 260 -3.32 -23.72 8.67
CA SER A 260 -4.64 -23.78 9.32
C SER A 260 -4.83 -25.06 10.14
N GLN A 261 -4.24 -26.18 9.69
CA GLN A 261 -4.26 -27.43 10.43
C GLN A 261 -3.39 -27.33 11.68
N TYR A 262 -2.15 -26.84 11.55
CA TYR A 262 -1.24 -26.62 12.68
C TYR A 262 -1.90 -25.77 13.77
N VAL A 263 -2.51 -24.64 13.39
CA VAL A 263 -3.21 -23.75 14.33
C VAL A 263 -4.33 -24.48 15.07
N CYS A 264 -5.08 -25.35 14.37
CA CYS A 264 -6.18 -26.08 14.98
C CYS A 264 -5.75 -27.25 15.87
N GLU A 265 -4.63 -27.90 15.56
CA GLU A 265 -4.02 -28.93 16.40
C GLU A 265 -3.44 -28.35 17.69
N HIS A 266 -2.99 -27.08 17.65
CA HIS A 266 -2.40 -26.37 18.78
C HIS A 266 -3.32 -25.30 19.37
N LYS A 267 -4.64 -25.36 19.07
CA LYS A 267 -5.61 -24.30 19.38
C LYS A 267 -5.57 -23.83 20.85
N ASP A 268 -5.48 -24.77 21.78
CA ASP A 268 -5.53 -24.47 23.22
C ASP A 268 -4.31 -23.68 23.71
N ALA A 269 -3.17 -23.79 23.01
CA ALA A 269 -1.94 -23.04 23.30
C ALA A 269 -1.84 -21.72 22.52
N ILE A 270 -2.67 -21.52 21.50
CA ILE A 270 -2.64 -20.33 20.63
C ILE A 270 -3.68 -19.32 21.09
N SER A 271 -4.95 -19.71 21.13
CA SER A 271 -6.07 -18.82 21.43
C SER A 271 -7.35 -19.60 21.67
N SER A 272 -8.15 -19.18 22.65
CA SER A 272 -9.48 -19.75 22.88
C SER A 272 -10.48 -19.39 21.77
N ASN A 273 -10.19 -18.37 20.96
CA ASN A 273 -11.09 -17.85 19.93
C ASN A 273 -11.01 -18.63 18.61
N VAL A 274 -9.99 -19.48 18.37
CA VAL A 274 -9.85 -20.19 17.09
C VAL A 274 -10.81 -21.37 16.93
N GLY A 275 -11.45 -21.84 18.02
CA GLY A 275 -12.27 -23.05 18.02
C GLY A 275 -13.35 -23.07 16.93
N HIS A 276 -14.11 -21.99 16.80
CA HIS A 276 -15.17 -21.87 15.80
C HIS A 276 -14.64 -21.84 14.35
N CYS A 277 -13.41 -21.34 14.12
CA CYS A 277 -12.77 -21.42 12.81
C CYS A 277 -12.30 -22.86 12.52
N CYS A 278 -11.84 -23.59 13.53
CA CYS A 278 -11.36 -24.96 13.37
C CYS A 278 -12.46 -25.97 13.06
N GLU A 279 -13.72 -25.63 13.32
CA GLU A 279 -14.90 -26.41 12.92
C GLU A 279 -15.32 -26.17 11.46
N LYS A 280 -14.74 -25.16 10.79
CA LYS A 280 -15.08 -24.83 9.40
C LYS A 280 -14.42 -25.79 8.40
N PRO A 281 -15.03 -25.97 7.21
CA PRO A 281 -14.41 -26.68 6.09
C PRO A 281 -13.06 -26.07 5.68
N LEU A 282 -12.19 -26.87 5.07
CA LEU A 282 -10.83 -26.47 4.71
C LEU A 282 -10.76 -25.22 3.81
N VAL A 283 -11.77 -24.99 2.96
CA VAL A 283 -11.83 -23.79 2.09
C VAL A 283 -12.03 -22.51 2.89
N GLU A 284 -12.91 -22.54 3.88
CA GLU A 284 -13.27 -21.36 4.69
C GLU A 284 -12.30 -21.13 5.86
N ARG A 285 -11.74 -22.21 6.42
CA ARG A 285 -10.97 -22.19 7.66
C ARG A 285 -9.77 -21.24 7.63
N PRO A 286 -8.87 -21.25 6.63
CA PRO A 286 -7.74 -20.31 6.58
C PRO A 286 -8.16 -18.85 6.55
N ASN A 287 -9.30 -18.53 5.91
CA ASN A 287 -9.79 -17.17 5.86
C ASN A 287 -10.39 -16.76 7.21
N CYS A 288 -11.18 -17.64 7.85
CA CYS A 288 -11.69 -17.40 9.20
C CYS A 288 -10.56 -17.05 10.18
N LEU A 289 -9.50 -17.87 10.21
CA LEU A 289 -8.32 -17.65 11.06
C LEU A 289 -7.60 -16.32 10.74
N ALA A 290 -7.47 -15.98 9.46
CA ALA A 290 -6.85 -14.72 9.04
C ALA A 290 -7.66 -13.49 9.47
N THR A 291 -8.98 -13.59 9.56
CA THR A 291 -9.89 -12.48 9.92
C THR A 291 -10.31 -12.44 11.39
N LEU A 292 -9.76 -13.32 12.23
CA LEU A 292 -9.99 -13.28 13.67
C LEU A 292 -9.61 -11.92 14.26
N GLU A 293 -10.43 -11.45 15.18
CA GLU A 293 -10.11 -10.31 16.04
C GLU A 293 -8.96 -10.68 16.99
N ASN A 294 -8.28 -9.66 17.51
CA ASN A 294 -7.19 -9.86 18.45
C ASN A 294 -7.71 -10.42 19.78
N ASP A 295 -6.95 -11.34 20.36
CA ASP A 295 -7.24 -11.88 21.67
C ASP A 295 -7.21 -10.79 22.74
N ALA A 296 -8.11 -10.88 23.71
CA ALA A 296 -7.96 -10.14 24.95
C ALA A 296 -6.79 -10.73 25.75
N SER A 297 -5.96 -9.84 26.34
CA SER A 297 -4.88 -10.25 27.23
C SER A 297 -5.42 -11.02 28.43
N SER A 298 -4.87 -12.21 28.67
CA SER A 298 -5.22 -13.04 29.82
C SER A 298 -4.84 -12.35 31.13
N PRO A 299 -5.69 -12.43 32.17
CA PRO A 299 -5.35 -11.92 33.51
C PRO A 299 -4.17 -12.65 34.16
N ASP A 300 -3.78 -13.82 33.64
CA ASP A 300 -2.63 -14.59 34.13
C ASP A 300 -1.29 -14.05 33.60
N LEU A 301 -1.30 -13.17 32.60
CA LEU A 301 -0.09 -12.52 32.11
C LEU A 301 0.38 -11.43 33.08
N PRO A 302 1.71 -11.21 33.20
CA PRO A 302 2.23 -10.07 33.94
C PRO A 302 1.63 -8.75 33.44
N PRO A 303 1.36 -7.78 34.33
CA PRO A 303 0.84 -6.49 33.91
C PRO A 303 1.85 -5.79 32.98
N PRO A 304 1.38 -5.03 31.98
CA PRO A 304 2.24 -4.26 31.10
C PRO A 304 3.18 -3.33 31.87
N SER A 305 4.47 -3.36 31.55
CA SER A 305 5.45 -2.39 32.06
C SER A 305 5.45 -1.12 31.21
N GLY A 306 5.68 0.05 31.83
CA GLY A 306 5.90 1.30 31.09
C GLY A 306 7.33 1.48 30.57
N GLU A 307 8.20 0.50 30.83
CA GLU A 307 9.57 0.43 30.32
C GLU A 307 9.56 -0.17 28.91
N ILE A 308 10.12 0.57 27.97
CA ILE A 308 10.33 0.11 26.59
C ILE A 308 11.60 -0.75 26.55
N LEU A 309 12.62 -0.42 27.36
CA LEU A 309 13.94 -1.06 27.34
C LEU A 309 14.26 -1.75 28.66
N LYS A 310 14.88 -2.94 28.58
CA LYS A 310 15.51 -3.60 29.73
C LYS A 310 17.02 -3.38 29.70
N GLU A 311 17.45 -2.23 30.22
CA GLU A 311 18.82 -1.71 30.11
C GLU A 311 19.91 -2.66 30.64
N SER A 312 19.64 -3.37 31.74
CA SER A 312 20.63 -4.15 32.49
C SER A 312 21.19 -5.38 31.75
N GLU A 313 20.41 -5.97 30.85
CA GLU A 313 20.77 -7.20 30.14
C GLU A 313 20.82 -7.02 28.61
N ALA A 314 20.38 -5.85 28.11
CA ALA A 314 20.24 -5.56 26.69
C ALA A 314 21.53 -5.75 25.88
N CYS A 315 22.65 -5.17 26.33
CA CYS A 315 23.91 -5.25 25.60
C CYS A 315 24.48 -6.66 25.52
N LYS A 316 24.32 -7.46 26.59
CA LYS A 316 24.76 -8.85 26.59
C LYS A 316 23.92 -9.68 25.61
N SER A 317 22.60 -9.57 25.70
CA SER A 317 21.68 -10.30 24.82
C SER A 317 21.86 -9.92 23.35
N TYR A 318 22.07 -8.63 23.05
CA TYR A 318 22.32 -8.13 21.70
C TYR A 318 23.62 -8.66 21.08
N THR A 319 24.69 -8.73 21.88
CA THR A 319 26.01 -9.18 21.39
C THR A 319 26.10 -10.69 21.22
N GLU A 320 25.43 -11.47 22.08
CA GLU A 320 25.51 -12.94 22.08
C GLU A 320 24.44 -13.60 21.18
N HIS A 321 23.26 -12.97 20.99
CA HIS A 321 22.09 -13.58 20.32
C HIS A 321 21.32 -12.59 19.43
N ARG A 322 22.02 -11.87 18.54
CA ARG A 322 21.45 -10.75 17.74
C ARG A 322 20.15 -11.08 16.99
N ASP A 323 20.04 -12.26 16.38
CA ASP A 323 18.85 -12.63 15.60
C ASP A 323 17.66 -13.01 16.50
N ASP A 324 17.89 -13.78 17.58
CA ASP A 324 16.86 -14.14 18.57
C ASP A 324 16.40 -12.93 19.40
N TYR A 325 17.28 -11.93 19.54
CA TYR A 325 17.02 -10.72 20.31
C TYR A 325 15.87 -9.89 19.72
N LYS A 326 15.74 -9.82 18.38
CA LYS A 326 14.70 -9.03 17.71
C LYS A 326 13.30 -9.51 18.07
N GLU A 327 13.06 -10.82 17.96
CA GLU A 327 11.77 -11.42 18.31
C GLU A 327 11.48 -11.27 19.80
N SER A 328 12.49 -11.48 20.66
CA SER A 328 12.33 -11.32 22.11
C SER A 328 11.99 -9.88 22.52
N PHE A 329 12.65 -8.91 21.87
CA PHE A 329 12.36 -7.49 22.02
C PHE A 329 10.92 -7.19 21.59
N LEU A 330 10.54 -7.56 20.36
CA LEU A 330 9.19 -7.32 19.85
C LEU A 330 8.11 -7.99 20.71
N PHE A 331 8.34 -9.23 21.16
CA PHE A 331 7.43 -9.98 22.02
C PHE A 331 7.21 -9.29 23.37
N THR A 332 8.27 -8.73 23.94
CA THR A 332 8.19 -7.96 25.19
C THR A 332 7.51 -6.60 24.96
N LEU A 333 7.91 -5.89 23.91
CA LEU A 333 7.39 -4.58 23.55
C LEU A 333 5.88 -4.61 23.32
N THR A 334 5.42 -5.44 22.39
CA THR A 334 4.00 -5.54 22.02
C THR A 334 3.11 -6.08 23.14
N ARG A 335 3.66 -6.85 24.10
CA ARG A 335 2.93 -7.23 25.32
C ARG A 335 2.80 -6.08 26.31
N ASN A 336 3.86 -5.28 26.46
CA ASN A 336 3.91 -4.16 27.40
C ASN A 336 3.22 -2.90 26.87
N HIS A 337 3.08 -2.79 25.55
CA HIS A 337 2.58 -1.61 24.89
C HIS A 337 1.51 -1.93 23.82
N PRO A 338 0.41 -2.61 24.19
CA PRO A 338 -0.66 -2.99 23.25
C PRO A 338 -1.39 -1.78 22.66
N GLU A 339 -1.16 -0.57 23.18
CA GLU A 339 -1.67 0.69 22.64
C GLU A 339 -0.90 1.20 21.41
N LEU A 340 0.32 0.69 21.17
CA LEU A 340 1.15 1.15 20.06
C LEU A 340 0.64 0.61 18.72
N SER A 341 1.01 1.31 17.65
CA SER A 341 0.83 0.81 16.30
C SER A 341 1.97 -0.13 15.94
N LYS A 342 1.68 -1.21 15.20
CA LYS A 342 2.72 -2.08 14.64
C LYS A 342 3.83 -1.37 13.86
N LEU A 343 3.53 -0.21 13.25
CA LEU A 343 4.56 0.59 12.57
C LEU A 343 5.46 1.33 13.56
N ILE A 344 4.94 1.72 14.71
CA ILE A 344 5.72 2.28 15.81
C ILE A 344 6.59 1.18 16.41
N ASP A 345 6.06 -0.02 16.66
CA ASP A 345 6.86 -1.14 17.19
C ASP A 345 8.04 -1.50 16.28
N LEU A 346 7.81 -1.51 14.97
CA LEU A 346 8.84 -1.78 13.98
C LEU A 346 9.91 -0.66 13.93
N GLU A 347 9.48 0.60 14.04
CA GLU A 347 10.39 1.75 14.10
C GLU A 347 11.18 1.77 15.41
N LEU A 348 10.56 1.41 16.54
CA LEU A 348 11.23 1.26 17.83
C LEU A 348 12.28 0.16 17.80
N LEU A 349 11.98 -1.00 17.20
CA LEU A 349 12.97 -2.05 16.99
C LEU A 349 14.19 -1.49 16.23
N HIS A 350 13.97 -0.80 15.11
CA HIS A 350 15.06 -0.27 14.31
C HIS A 350 15.90 0.78 15.06
N LYS A 351 15.27 1.79 15.65
CA LYS A 351 15.99 2.83 16.41
C LYS A 351 16.70 2.27 17.64
N TYR A 352 16.14 1.22 18.24
CA TYR A 352 16.75 0.58 19.38
C TYR A 352 17.99 -0.23 18.98
N GLU A 353 17.98 -0.91 17.83
CA GLU A 353 19.18 -1.55 17.29
C GLU A 353 20.32 -0.53 17.09
N GLU A 354 20.03 0.64 16.52
CA GLU A 354 21.02 1.73 16.37
C GLU A 354 21.54 2.22 17.73
N LEU A 355 20.65 2.35 18.71
CA LEU A 355 21.01 2.74 20.07
C LEU A 355 21.92 1.70 20.72
N LEU A 356 21.64 0.41 20.56
CA LEU A 356 22.47 -0.68 21.08
C LEU A 356 23.85 -0.71 20.42
N GLU A 357 23.92 -0.57 19.10
CA GLU A 357 25.20 -0.50 18.36
C GLU A 357 26.09 0.63 18.87
N LYS A 358 25.48 1.77 19.23
CA LYS A 358 26.19 2.93 19.76
C LYS A 358 26.53 2.79 21.25
N CYS A 359 25.54 2.49 22.10
CA CYS A 359 25.66 2.55 23.55
C CYS A 359 26.45 1.38 24.13
N CYS A 360 26.33 0.17 23.56
CA CYS A 360 26.99 -1.02 24.12
C CYS A 360 28.52 -1.02 23.94
N GLN A 361 29.07 -0.04 23.21
CA GLN A 361 30.51 0.20 23.11
C GLN A 361 31.04 1.16 24.18
N LEU A 362 30.16 1.77 24.99
CA LEU A 362 30.52 2.75 26.01
C LEU A 362 30.66 2.08 27.38
N GLU A 363 31.56 2.62 28.21
CA GLU A 363 31.71 2.17 29.60
C GLU A 363 30.40 2.39 30.39
N ASP A 364 29.73 3.53 30.16
CA ASP A 364 28.45 3.89 30.77
C ASP A 364 27.25 3.57 29.86
N HIS A 365 27.19 2.31 29.40
CA HIS A 365 26.15 1.85 28.47
C HIS A 365 24.74 1.94 29.07
N VAL A 366 24.57 1.71 30.38
CA VAL A 366 23.26 1.78 31.05
C VAL A 366 22.69 3.18 30.96
N GLN A 367 23.45 4.21 31.34
CA GLN A 367 22.98 5.61 31.25
C GLN A 367 22.72 6.03 29.79
N CYS A 368 23.54 5.56 28.84
CA CYS A 368 23.32 5.81 27.42
C CYS A 368 21.99 5.22 26.92
N LEU A 369 21.68 3.99 27.32
CA LEU A 369 20.41 3.33 26.98
C LEU A 369 19.22 4.04 27.62
N HIS A 370 19.35 4.45 28.89
CA HIS A 370 18.32 5.19 29.60
C HIS A 370 17.93 6.49 28.91
N THR A 371 18.93 7.32 28.57
CA THR A 371 18.70 8.56 27.82
C THR A 371 18.13 8.28 26.43
N GLY A 372 18.52 7.16 25.80
CA GLY A 372 17.91 6.74 24.54
C GLY A 372 16.44 6.37 24.67
N GLU A 373 16.03 5.68 25.74
CA GLU A 373 14.62 5.36 26.00
C GLU A 373 13.77 6.64 26.14
N GLU A 374 14.26 7.64 26.88
CA GLU A 374 13.57 8.92 27.03
C GLU A 374 13.36 9.60 25.67
N GLN A 375 14.35 9.54 24.77
CA GLN A 375 14.24 10.08 23.41
C GLN A 375 13.22 9.30 22.57
N LEU A 376 13.17 7.97 22.70
CA LEU A 376 12.16 7.15 22.01
C LEU A 376 10.74 7.48 22.49
N LYS A 377 10.53 7.68 23.80
CA LYS A 377 9.24 8.10 24.35
C LYS A 377 8.78 9.45 23.78
N LEU A 378 9.68 10.44 23.72
CA LEU A 378 9.41 11.75 23.11
C LEU A 378 9.08 11.63 21.61
N TYR A 379 9.78 10.74 20.90
CA TYR A 379 9.53 10.48 19.50
C TYR A 379 8.12 9.89 19.25
N ILE A 380 7.68 8.93 20.07
CA ILE A 380 6.32 8.39 20.01
C ILE A 380 5.27 9.49 20.26
N THR A 381 5.48 10.32 21.30
CA THR A 381 4.57 11.44 21.59
C THR A 381 4.45 12.38 20.39
N LYS A 382 5.56 12.73 19.74
CA LYS A 382 5.57 13.58 18.55
C LYS A 382 4.77 12.99 17.39
N ILE A 383 4.91 11.69 17.13
CA ILE A 383 4.12 11.01 16.07
C ILE A 383 2.62 11.09 16.38
N ASN A 384 2.24 10.79 17.62
CA ASN A 384 0.85 10.83 18.06
C ASN A 384 0.25 12.24 17.92
N GLU A 385 1.01 13.27 18.26
CA GLU A 385 0.60 14.67 18.08
C GLU A 385 0.40 15.05 16.61
N VAL A 386 1.27 14.58 15.70
CA VAL A 386 1.10 14.82 14.26
C VAL A 386 -0.17 14.18 13.74
N VAL A 387 -0.46 12.92 14.11
CA VAL A 387 -1.70 12.24 13.70
C VAL A 387 -2.92 13.00 14.23
N LYS A 388 -2.91 13.38 15.52
CA LYS A 388 -4.01 14.11 16.15
C LYS A 388 -4.23 15.48 15.49
N SER A 389 -3.16 16.20 15.18
CA SER A 389 -3.21 17.49 14.50
C SER A 389 -3.84 17.36 13.11
N ASN A 390 -3.41 16.37 12.31
CA ASN A 390 -3.97 16.10 11.00
C ASN A 390 -5.46 15.72 11.07
N CYS A 391 -5.85 14.89 12.03
CA CYS A 391 -7.26 14.53 12.22
C CYS A 391 -8.13 15.71 12.69
N ASN A 392 -7.60 16.59 13.55
CA ASN A 392 -8.29 17.81 13.92
C ASN A 392 -8.45 18.74 12.70
N ASN A 393 -7.42 18.85 11.86
CA ASN A 393 -7.49 19.59 10.60
C ASN A 393 -8.59 19.05 9.69
N TYR A 394 -8.60 17.74 9.45
CA TYR A 394 -9.62 17.09 8.61
C TYR A 394 -11.03 17.35 9.12
N LYS A 395 -11.27 17.27 10.44
CA LYS A 395 -12.57 17.57 11.05
C LYS A 395 -12.98 19.04 10.91
N GLU A 396 -12.01 19.95 10.87
CA GLU A 396 -12.22 21.39 10.78
C GLU A 396 -12.53 21.84 9.34
N ILE A 397 -11.72 21.39 8.37
CA ILE A 397 -11.81 21.86 6.98
C ILE A 397 -12.60 20.93 6.05
N GLY A 398 -12.88 19.71 6.50
CA GLY A 398 -13.62 18.71 5.73
C GLY A 398 -12.83 18.08 4.57
N ASP A 399 -13.45 17.10 3.92
CA ASP A 399 -12.82 16.21 2.95
C ASP A 399 -12.17 16.94 1.76
N TYR A 400 -12.93 17.78 1.05
CA TYR A 400 -12.46 18.47 -0.16
C TYR A 400 -11.26 19.39 0.10
N PHE A 401 -11.28 20.19 1.17
CA PHE A 401 -10.18 21.10 1.48
C PHE A 401 -8.96 20.37 2.02
N PHE A 402 -9.15 19.29 2.78
CA PHE A 402 -8.07 18.42 3.20
C PHE A 402 -7.36 17.78 2.00
N GLN A 403 -8.11 17.33 0.98
CA GLN A 403 -7.50 16.88 -0.27
C GLN A 403 -6.65 17.97 -0.94
N ASN A 404 -7.08 19.24 -0.90
CA ASN A 404 -6.38 20.35 -1.55
C ASN A 404 -5.03 20.66 -0.88
N GLU A 405 -4.93 20.57 0.46
CA GLU A 405 -3.64 20.73 1.16
C GLU A 405 -2.62 19.70 0.70
N TYR A 406 -3.03 18.43 0.62
CA TYR A 406 -2.15 17.36 0.12
C TYR A 406 -1.91 17.47 -1.38
N LEU A 407 -2.85 18.01 -2.15
CA LEU A 407 -2.65 18.25 -3.58
C LEU A 407 -1.56 19.28 -3.83
N ILE A 408 -1.55 20.36 -3.04
CA ILE A 408 -0.47 21.35 -3.07
C ILE A 408 0.85 20.69 -2.72
N LYS A 409 0.89 19.95 -1.59
CA LYS A 409 2.10 19.28 -1.11
C LYS A 409 2.66 18.28 -2.14
N TYR A 410 1.84 17.35 -2.62
CA TYR A 410 2.29 16.33 -3.57
C TYR A 410 2.58 16.91 -4.95
N SER A 411 1.89 17.97 -5.39
CA SER A 411 2.25 18.67 -6.64
C SER A 411 3.62 19.36 -6.52
N LYS A 412 4.05 19.80 -5.33
CA LYS A 412 5.41 20.32 -5.09
C LYS A 412 6.46 19.20 -5.09
N ILE A 413 6.16 18.06 -4.46
CA ILE A 413 7.12 16.94 -4.28
C ILE A 413 7.34 16.12 -5.55
N ILE A 414 6.28 15.83 -6.32
CA ILE A 414 6.31 15.03 -7.56
C ILE A 414 5.59 15.74 -8.72
N PRO A 415 6.02 16.95 -9.12
CA PRO A 415 5.37 17.73 -10.17
C PRO A 415 5.39 17.04 -11.55
N GLN A 416 6.24 16.01 -11.74
CA GLN A 416 6.30 15.17 -12.93
C GLN A 416 5.05 14.30 -13.12
N ALA A 417 4.35 13.94 -12.04
CA ALA A 417 3.23 13.02 -12.10
C ALA A 417 1.99 13.68 -12.75
N PRO A 418 1.15 12.94 -13.51
CA PRO A 418 -0.10 13.45 -14.05
C PRO A 418 -1.01 14.02 -12.96
N THR A 419 -1.71 15.11 -13.27
CA THR A 419 -2.62 15.77 -12.31
C THR A 419 -3.75 14.83 -11.84
N SER A 420 -4.27 13.98 -12.73
CA SER A 420 -5.27 12.95 -12.37
C SER A 420 -4.75 11.98 -11.31
N TYR A 421 -3.51 11.50 -11.45
CA TYR A 421 -2.89 10.61 -10.46
C TYR A 421 -2.72 11.31 -9.11
N LEU A 422 -2.30 12.59 -9.09
CA LEU A 422 -2.17 13.36 -7.85
C LEU A 422 -3.51 13.54 -7.14
N ILE A 423 -4.60 13.82 -7.88
CA ILE A 423 -5.95 13.92 -7.32
C ILE A 423 -6.42 12.57 -6.75
N GLU A 424 -6.18 11.46 -7.45
CA GLU A 424 -6.51 10.14 -6.93
C GLU A 424 -5.72 9.80 -5.65
N LEU A 425 -4.46 10.21 -5.58
CA LEU A 425 -3.62 10.04 -4.40
C LEU A 425 -4.15 10.83 -3.20
N THR A 426 -4.60 12.08 -3.39
CA THR A 426 -5.17 12.89 -2.30
C THR A 426 -6.53 12.38 -1.84
N LYS A 427 -7.35 11.82 -2.74
CA LYS A 427 -8.58 11.11 -2.37
C LYS A 427 -8.29 9.91 -1.44
N LYS A 428 -7.19 9.16 -1.67
CA LYS A 428 -6.76 8.09 -0.75
C LYS A 428 -6.36 8.64 0.63
N VAL A 429 -5.73 9.81 0.69
CA VAL A 429 -5.41 10.49 1.96
C VAL A 429 -6.68 10.86 2.71
N ALA A 430 -7.65 11.49 2.05
CA ALA A 430 -8.87 11.94 2.70
C ALA A 430 -9.74 10.76 3.15
N LYS A 431 -9.85 9.69 2.34
CA LYS A 431 -10.47 8.43 2.76
C LYS A 431 -9.81 7.79 3.98
N THR A 432 -8.48 7.94 4.11
CA THR A 432 -7.76 7.49 5.32
C THR A 432 -8.20 8.30 6.54
N ALA A 433 -8.29 9.63 6.41
CA ALA A 433 -8.75 10.49 7.48
C ALA A 433 -10.21 10.21 7.87
N GLU A 434 -11.10 10.04 6.90
CA GLU A 434 -12.51 9.65 7.11
C GLU A 434 -12.62 8.37 7.93
N LYS A 435 -11.84 7.34 7.56
CA LYS A 435 -11.83 6.04 8.21
C LYS A 435 -11.27 6.09 9.64
N CYS A 436 -10.20 6.86 9.87
CA CYS A 436 -9.41 6.75 11.09
C CYS A 436 -9.69 7.85 12.13
N CYS A 437 -10.06 9.06 11.71
CA CYS A 437 -10.08 10.21 12.62
C CYS A 437 -11.25 10.22 13.62
N ASN A 438 -12.24 9.34 13.45
CA ASN A 438 -13.38 9.18 14.35
C ASN A 438 -13.20 8.06 15.38
N LEU A 439 -12.08 7.33 15.33
CA LEU A 439 -11.74 6.30 16.32
C LEU A 439 -11.25 6.95 17.63
N ASP A 440 -11.22 6.16 18.72
CA ASP A 440 -10.55 6.58 19.96
C ASP A 440 -9.04 6.77 19.74
N SER A 441 -8.35 7.41 20.70
CA SER A 441 -6.97 7.87 20.51
C SER A 441 -5.99 6.78 20.08
N ASN A 442 -6.12 5.56 20.60
CA ASN A 442 -5.16 4.49 20.33
C ASN A 442 -5.43 3.90 18.94
N HIS A 443 -6.68 3.53 18.66
CA HIS A 443 -7.06 3.02 17.33
C HIS A 443 -6.91 4.08 16.22
N GLN A 444 -7.04 5.37 16.55
CA GLN A 444 -6.83 6.49 15.63
C GLN A 444 -5.39 6.52 15.11
N VAL A 445 -4.39 6.40 16.00
CA VAL A 445 -2.97 6.42 15.62
C VAL A 445 -2.64 5.21 14.75
N SER A 446 -2.97 4.01 15.20
CA SER A 446 -2.68 2.78 14.44
C SER A 446 -3.36 2.77 13.08
N CYS A 447 -4.64 3.14 13.02
CA CYS A 447 -5.36 3.25 11.75
C CYS A 447 -4.69 4.29 10.83
N ALA A 448 -4.37 5.49 11.33
CA ALA A 448 -3.82 6.55 10.51
C ALA A 448 -2.44 6.18 9.94
N LEU A 449 -1.51 5.73 10.79
CA LEU A 449 -0.15 5.39 10.36
C LEU A 449 -0.15 4.28 9.30
N GLU A 450 -0.90 3.21 9.53
CA GLU A 450 -0.94 2.08 8.60
C GLU A 450 -1.56 2.44 7.25
N ASN A 451 -2.68 3.16 7.25
CA ASN A 451 -3.35 3.53 6.00
C ASN A 451 -2.59 4.65 5.28
N THR A 452 -1.97 5.60 6.00
CA THR A 452 -1.10 6.62 5.40
C THR A 452 0.15 5.99 4.79
N ASP A 453 0.78 4.99 5.42
CA ASP A 453 1.94 4.32 4.83
C ASP A 453 1.60 3.61 3.50
N LYS A 454 0.37 3.09 3.35
CA LYS A 454 -0.10 2.57 2.05
C LYS A 454 -0.23 3.66 0.98
N VAL A 455 -0.69 4.85 1.36
CA VAL A 455 -0.73 6.02 0.46
C VAL A 455 0.69 6.42 0.05
N ILE A 456 1.60 6.54 1.02
CA ILE A 456 3.01 6.87 0.75
C ILE A 456 3.68 5.78 -0.08
N GLY A 457 3.35 4.51 0.14
CA GLY A 457 3.76 3.39 -0.69
C GLY A 457 3.34 3.55 -2.16
N SER A 458 2.15 4.11 -2.42
CA SER A 458 1.69 4.38 -3.79
C SER A 458 2.59 5.40 -4.52
N ILE A 459 3.18 6.37 -3.80
CA ILE A 459 4.16 7.32 -4.37
C ILE A 459 5.42 6.57 -4.80
N CYS A 460 5.93 5.67 -3.95
CA CYS A 460 7.13 4.90 -4.25
C CYS A 460 6.91 3.87 -5.38
N SER A 461 5.77 3.18 -5.39
CA SER A 461 5.42 2.29 -6.50
C SER A 461 5.34 3.06 -7.83
N TYR A 462 4.72 4.24 -7.82
CA TYR A 462 4.68 5.10 -9.00
C TYR A 462 6.08 5.54 -9.44
N HIS A 463 6.96 5.89 -8.49
CA HIS A 463 8.35 6.26 -8.77
C HIS A 463 9.18 5.11 -9.37
N ASP A 464 8.97 3.88 -8.92
CA ASP A 464 9.68 2.70 -9.44
C ASP A 464 9.32 2.44 -10.92
N GLU A 465 8.07 2.69 -11.31
CA GLU A 465 7.60 2.56 -12.70
C GLU A 465 7.91 3.80 -13.55
N HIS A 466 7.79 4.98 -12.94
CA HIS A 466 7.88 6.28 -13.56
C HIS A 466 8.80 7.16 -12.72
N PHE A 467 10.11 7.02 -12.92
CA PHE A 467 11.10 7.80 -12.18
C PHE A 467 10.70 9.29 -12.12
N THR A 468 10.49 9.81 -10.92
CA THR A 468 10.10 11.21 -10.68
C THR A 468 11.32 12.09 -10.41
N ASN A 469 11.93 11.95 -9.23
CA ASN A 469 13.14 12.68 -8.85
C ASN A 469 13.98 11.96 -7.78
N LYS A 470 15.21 12.44 -7.57
CA LYS A 470 16.19 11.82 -6.65
C LYS A 470 15.80 11.91 -5.17
N GLN A 471 15.05 12.92 -4.76
CA GLN A 471 14.63 13.08 -3.36
C GLN A 471 13.62 12.00 -2.99
N VAL A 472 12.65 11.73 -3.86
CA VAL A 472 11.70 10.63 -3.69
C VAL A 472 12.41 9.29 -3.71
N CYS A 473 13.37 9.08 -4.62
CA CYS A 473 14.21 7.88 -4.65
C CYS A 473 14.88 7.63 -3.29
N HIS A 474 15.53 8.65 -2.72
CA HIS A 474 16.15 8.56 -1.40
C HIS A 474 15.16 8.22 -0.30
N CYS A 475 14.00 8.89 -0.25
CA CYS A 475 13.01 8.62 0.78
C CYS A 475 12.37 7.24 0.67
N CYS A 476 12.22 6.71 -0.55
CA CYS A 476 11.64 5.39 -0.77
C CYS A 476 12.56 4.25 -0.35
N ASP A 477 13.85 4.49 -0.11
CA ASP A 477 14.78 3.51 0.48
C ASP A 477 14.58 3.34 2.00
N SER A 478 14.06 4.37 2.68
CA SER A 478 13.59 4.28 4.06
C SER A 478 12.32 3.43 4.15
N SER A 479 12.05 2.83 5.31
CA SER A 479 10.87 2.00 5.53
C SER A 479 9.84 2.65 6.45
N PHE A 480 8.55 2.45 6.17
CA PHE A 480 7.41 2.78 7.05
C PHE A 480 7.43 4.22 7.59
N ILE A 481 7.54 4.41 8.92
CA ILE A 481 7.49 5.74 9.55
C ILE A 481 8.63 6.63 9.03
N SER A 482 9.85 6.13 8.99
CA SER A 482 11.00 6.87 8.44
C SER A 482 10.78 7.31 6.99
N ARG A 483 10.08 6.52 6.18
CA ARG A 483 9.68 6.90 4.80
C ARG A 483 8.65 8.01 4.78
N TRP A 484 7.60 7.87 5.60
CA TRP A 484 6.57 8.89 5.75
C TRP A 484 7.15 10.23 6.23
N GLU A 485 8.03 10.22 7.22
CA GLU A 485 8.72 11.43 7.70
C GLU A 485 9.56 12.06 6.59
N CYS A 486 10.36 11.26 5.88
CA CYS A 486 11.21 11.75 4.79
C CYS A 486 10.37 12.43 3.71
N ILE A 487 9.36 11.74 3.15
CA ILE A 487 8.48 12.30 2.11
C ILE A 487 7.71 13.51 2.63
N SER A 488 7.26 13.48 3.88
CA SER A 488 6.50 14.57 4.47
C SER A 488 7.30 15.86 4.63
N ASN A 489 8.62 15.75 4.75
CA ASN A 489 9.55 16.87 4.89
C ASN A 489 10.15 17.34 3.55
N LEU A 490 9.80 16.70 2.43
CA LEU A 490 10.25 17.17 1.12
C LEU A 490 9.57 18.49 0.74
N GLY A 491 10.38 19.41 0.21
CA GLY A 491 9.92 20.62 -0.45
C GLY A 491 9.74 20.43 -1.97
N PRO A 492 9.58 21.55 -2.71
CA PRO A 492 9.56 21.53 -4.17
C PRO A 492 10.77 20.82 -4.77
N ASP A 493 10.57 20.03 -5.83
CA ASP A 493 11.68 19.38 -6.54
C ASP A 493 12.62 20.43 -7.16
N PRO A 494 13.89 20.51 -6.71
CA PRO A 494 14.84 21.51 -7.20
C PRO A 494 15.27 21.25 -8.65
N SER A 495 15.06 20.04 -9.17
CA SER A 495 15.40 19.67 -10.55
C SER A 495 14.26 19.85 -11.54
N TYR A 496 13.05 20.17 -11.06
CA TYR A 496 11.89 20.35 -11.91
C TYR A 496 11.96 21.68 -12.65
N VAL A 497 11.65 21.65 -13.95
CA VAL A 497 11.56 22.84 -14.80
C VAL A 497 10.08 23.18 -14.99
N PRO A 498 9.57 24.25 -14.34
CA PRO A 498 8.15 24.58 -14.40
C PRO A 498 7.68 24.91 -15.81
N PRO A 499 6.57 24.34 -16.28
CA PRO A 499 5.97 24.73 -17.54
C PRO A 499 5.31 26.11 -17.41
N PRO A 500 5.08 26.83 -18.53
CA PRO A 500 4.20 27.99 -18.55
C PRO A 500 2.81 27.59 -18.06
N PHE A 501 2.19 28.45 -17.25
CA PHE A 501 0.84 28.21 -16.76
C PHE A 501 -0.17 28.33 -17.90
N LYS A 502 -0.67 27.18 -18.36
CA LYS A 502 -1.70 27.04 -19.40
C LYS A 502 -2.70 25.95 -18.97
N PRO A 503 -3.61 26.29 -18.05
CA PRO A 503 -4.49 25.30 -17.46
C PRO A 503 -5.53 24.80 -18.46
N LYS A 504 -5.43 23.52 -18.85
CA LYS A 504 -6.38 22.88 -19.78
C LYS A 504 -7.82 22.93 -19.28
N THR A 505 -8.00 23.01 -17.96
CA THR A 505 -9.33 23.10 -17.34
C THR A 505 -10.12 24.33 -17.80
N LEU A 506 -9.45 25.42 -18.17
CA LEU A 506 -10.12 26.62 -18.69
C LEU A 506 -10.70 26.42 -20.10
N ASP A 507 -10.21 25.43 -20.85
CA ASP A 507 -10.70 25.13 -22.20
C ASP A 507 -12.10 24.47 -22.20
N ALA A 508 -12.53 23.95 -21.04
CA ALA A 508 -13.77 23.19 -20.82
C ALA A 508 -14.67 23.85 -19.74
N PRO A 509 -15.22 25.06 -19.99
CA PRO A 509 -16.03 25.82 -19.03
C PRO A 509 -17.30 25.10 -18.57
N GLU A 510 -17.80 24.14 -19.33
CA GLU A 510 -18.91 23.27 -18.95
C GLU A 510 -18.63 22.44 -17.69
N ASN A 511 -17.38 22.04 -17.46
CA ASN A 511 -17.00 21.27 -16.27
C ASN A 511 -16.90 22.18 -15.03
N LEU A 512 -16.39 23.40 -15.22
CA LEU A 512 -16.32 24.42 -14.17
C LEU A 512 -17.69 24.98 -13.77
N CYS A 513 -18.65 24.99 -14.70
CA CYS A 513 -20.01 25.48 -14.47
C CYS A 513 -21.06 24.35 -14.41
N SER A 514 -20.60 23.12 -14.15
CA SER A 514 -21.44 21.94 -14.05
C SER A 514 -22.37 22.00 -12.82
N PRO A 515 -23.62 21.51 -12.92
CA PRO A 515 -24.48 21.35 -11.74
C PRO A 515 -24.02 20.19 -10.82
N ASN A 516 -23.17 19.29 -11.33
CA ASN A 516 -22.53 18.25 -10.52
C ASN A 516 -21.31 18.83 -9.78
N GLU A 517 -21.41 18.90 -8.45
CA GLU A 517 -20.37 19.43 -7.57
C GLU A 517 -19.05 18.67 -7.68
N GLU A 518 -19.07 17.34 -7.84
CA GLU A 518 -17.86 16.52 -7.97
C GLU A 518 -17.07 16.89 -9.24
N THR A 519 -17.77 17.14 -10.35
CA THR A 519 -17.15 17.61 -11.61
C THR A 519 -16.47 18.96 -11.41
N VAL A 520 -17.12 19.88 -10.70
CA VAL A 520 -16.58 21.22 -10.41
C VAL A 520 -15.35 21.13 -9.49
N GLN A 521 -15.44 20.32 -8.43
CA GLN A 521 -14.35 20.09 -7.47
C GLN A 521 -13.12 19.48 -8.15
N ASN A 522 -13.28 18.42 -8.96
CA ASN A 522 -12.19 17.81 -9.72
C ASN A 522 -11.53 18.82 -10.68
N SER A 523 -12.33 19.67 -11.32
CA SER A 523 -11.83 20.71 -12.23
C SER A 523 -10.99 21.77 -11.47
N LYS A 524 -11.47 22.23 -10.31
CA LYS A 524 -10.75 23.15 -9.41
C LYS A 524 -9.43 22.57 -8.93
N GLN A 525 -9.43 21.30 -8.54
CA GLN A 525 -8.21 20.59 -8.15
C GLN A 525 -7.23 20.48 -9.32
N GLY A 526 -7.72 20.22 -10.53
CA GLY A 526 -6.92 20.22 -11.74
C GLY A 526 -6.17 21.55 -11.94
N LEU A 527 -6.90 22.66 -11.85
CA LEU A 527 -6.33 24.00 -11.93
C LEU A 527 -5.30 24.28 -10.82
N LEU A 528 -5.61 23.89 -9.58
CA LEU A 528 -4.72 24.06 -8.44
C LEU A 528 -3.40 23.31 -8.66
N SER A 529 -3.44 22.05 -9.08
CA SER A 529 -2.23 21.28 -9.37
C SER A 529 -1.42 21.89 -10.50
N ASP A 530 -2.07 22.32 -11.59
CA ASP A 530 -1.39 22.96 -12.72
C ASP A 530 -0.72 24.29 -12.32
N LEU A 531 -1.34 25.07 -11.42
CA LEU A 531 -0.76 26.28 -10.85
C LEU A 531 0.49 25.95 -10.03
N ILE A 532 0.41 24.98 -9.13
CA ILE A 532 1.55 24.57 -8.31
C ILE A 532 2.68 24.03 -9.17
N LYS A 533 2.39 23.24 -10.22
CA LYS A 533 3.41 22.78 -11.17
C LYS A 533 4.05 23.96 -11.90
N SER A 534 3.28 24.96 -12.30
CA SER A 534 3.83 26.12 -13.00
C SER A 534 4.60 27.07 -12.08
N LYS A 535 4.28 27.08 -10.78
CA LYS A 535 4.98 27.86 -9.74
C LYS A 535 5.18 27.03 -8.46
N PRO A 536 6.14 26.09 -8.42
CA PRO A 536 6.31 25.18 -7.27
C PRO A 536 6.70 25.88 -5.97
N ASN A 537 7.33 27.05 -6.08
CA ASN A 537 7.76 27.88 -4.96
C ASN A 537 6.79 29.04 -4.66
N ILE A 538 5.55 28.98 -5.17
CA ILE A 538 4.53 30.00 -4.85
C ILE A 538 4.35 30.09 -3.33
N ALA A 539 4.38 31.32 -2.80
CA ALA A 539 4.14 31.56 -1.39
C ALA A 539 2.66 31.32 -1.05
N ASP A 540 2.36 30.96 0.20
CA ASP A 540 1.00 30.61 0.59
C ASP A 540 0.04 31.82 0.47
N GLU A 541 0.54 33.03 0.70
CA GLU A 541 -0.21 34.27 0.51
C GLU A 541 -0.54 34.54 -0.97
N GLU A 542 0.42 34.30 -1.87
CA GLU A 542 0.22 34.44 -3.32
C GLU A 542 -0.76 33.38 -3.84
N LEU A 543 -0.67 32.15 -3.32
CA LEU A 543 -1.58 31.07 -3.67
C LEU A 543 -3.01 31.38 -3.24
N ALA A 544 -3.19 31.91 -2.03
CA ALA A 544 -4.51 32.30 -1.52
C ALA A 544 -5.17 33.37 -2.42
N VAL A 545 -4.40 34.37 -2.85
CA VAL A 545 -4.89 35.40 -3.79
C VAL A 545 -5.31 34.77 -5.12
N GLY A 546 -4.49 33.86 -5.67
CA GLY A 546 -4.83 33.15 -6.92
C GLY A 546 -6.12 32.33 -6.81
N ILE A 547 -6.36 31.69 -5.66
CA ILE A 547 -7.60 30.93 -5.40
C ILE A 547 -8.82 31.85 -5.35
N LEU A 548 -8.73 33.00 -4.67
CA LEU A 548 -9.83 33.98 -4.59
C LEU A 548 -10.17 34.57 -5.96
N ALA A 549 -9.16 35.03 -6.70
CA ALA A 549 -9.35 35.56 -8.05
C ALA A 549 -9.99 34.53 -9.00
N PHE A 550 -9.64 33.24 -8.84
CA PHE A 550 -10.25 32.19 -9.67
C PHE A 550 -11.72 31.97 -9.30
N ARG A 551 -12.05 32.03 -8.00
CA ARG A 551 -13.44 31.90 -7.52
C ARG A 551 -14.33 33.01 -8.09
N GLU A 552 -13.82 34.23 -8.14
CA GLU A 552 -14.52 35.38 -8.74
C GLU A 552 -14.70 35.18 -10.25
N LEU A 553 -13.64 34.83 -10.97
CA LEU A 553 -13.69 34.50 -12.40
C LEU A 553 -14.75 33.43 -12.69
N GLN A 554 -14.74 32.34 -11.91
CA GLN A 554 -15.70 31.25 -12.07
C GLN A 554 -17.13 31.74 -11.85
N THR A 555 -17.37 32.51 -10.78
CA THR A 555 -18.69 33.03 -10.43
C THR A 555 -19.25 33.89 -11.56
N ASP A 556 -18.44 34.84 -12.05
CA ASP A 556 -18.80 35.73 -13.14
C ASP A 556 -19.09 34.97 -14.44
N CYS A 557 -18.18 34.08 -14.84
CA CYS A 557 -18.28 33.43 -16.14
C CYS A 557 -19.29 32.29 -16.18
N CYS A 558 -19.62 31.66 -15.05
CA CYS A 558 -20.72 30.70 -14.99
C CYS A 558 -22.10 31.36 -15.06
N ALA A 559 -22.21 32.65 -14.70
CA ALA A 559 -23.43 33.44 -14.85
C ALA A 559 -23.60 34.06 -16.26
N ALA A 560 -22.54 34.08 -17.08
CA ALA A 560 -22.58 34.65 -18.42
C ALA A 560 -23.38 33.81 -19.42
N GLU A 561 -24.02 34.46 -20.39
CA GLU A 561 -24.72 33.78 -21.50
C GLU A 561 -23.75 32.93 -22.34
N ASN A 562 -22.59 33.50 -22.70
CA ASN A 562 -21.51 32.79 -23.37
C ASN A 562 -20.34 32.54 -22.41
N LYS A 563 -20.43 31.43 -21.67
CA LYS A 563 -19.43 31.02 -20.67
C LYS A 563 -18.03 30.92 -21.27
N LYS A 564 -17.90 30.31 -22.46
CA LYS A 564 -16.60 30.08 -23.11
C LYS A 564 -15.92 31.41 -23.47
N GLU A 565 -16.64 32.31 -24.11
CA GLU A 565 -16.12 33.64 -24.43
C GLU A 565 -15.76 34.44 -23.18
N CYS A 566 -16.54 34.32 -22.10
CA CYS A 566 -16.20 34.94 -20.81
C CYS A 566 -14.89 34.40 -20.25
N PHE A 567 -14.72 33.08 -20.18
CA PHE A 567 -13.47 32.48 -19.70
C PHE A 567 -12.30 32.81 -20.62
N ASP A 568 -12.45 32.76 -21.94
CA ASP A 568 -11.39 33.11 -22.90
C ASP A 568 -10.96 34.58 -22.74
N THR A 569 -11.90 35.50 -22.50
CA THR A 569 -11.62 36.93 -22.35
C THR A 569 -11.06 37.26 -20.96
N LYS A 570 -11.76 36.82 -19.91
CA LYS A 570 -11.43 37.13 -18.51
C LYS A 570 -10.31 36.24 -17.93
N SER A 571 -9.90 35.14 -18.56
CA SER A 571 -8.72 34.37 -18.13
C SER A 571 -7.42 35.12 -18.42
N THR A 572 -7.34 35.84 -19.54
CA THR A 572 -6.31 36.85 -19.80
C THR A 572 -6.33 37.92 -18.72
N VAL A 573 -7.54 38.32 -18.28
CA VAL A 573 -7.70 39.26 -17.17
C VAL A 573 -7.33 38.63 -15.83
N PHE A 574 -7.53 37.35 -15.55
CA PHE A 574 -7.10 36.68 -14.32
C PHE A 574 -5.57 36.65 -14.18
N LEU A 575 -4.84 36.57 -15.30
CA LEU A 575 -3.40 36.83 -15.35
C LEU A 575 -3.08 38.33 -15.12
N ASP A 576 -3.97 39.24 -15.55
CA ASP A 576 -3.89 40.69 -15.33
C ASP A 576 -4.43 41.19 -13.96
N VAL A 577 -5.22 40.39 -13.22
CA VAL A 577 -5.85 40.73 -11.92
C VAL A 577 -4.79 40.86 -10.85
N LEU A 578 -3.70 40.09 -10.96
CA LEU A 578 -2.48 40.28 -10.16
C LEU A 578 -1.88 41.70 -10.29
N CYS A 579 -2.30 42.46 -11.31
CA CYS A 579 -1.80 43.79 -11.63
C CYS A 579 -2.84 44.93 -11.57
N HIS A 580 -4.11 44.64 -11.28
CA HIS A 580 -5.19 45.65 -11.25
C HIS A 580 -5.64 46.06 -9.84
N ASP A 581 -5.12 45.41 -8.80
CA ASP A 581 -5.24 45.86 -7.41
C ASP A 581 -4.02 46.74 -7.06
N GLU A 582 -4.24 48.07 -6.95
CA GLU A 582 -3.20 49.06 -6.64
C GLU A 582 -2.59 48.82 -5.24
N GLN A 583 -3.35 48.32 -4.26
CA GLN A 583 -2.81 48.01 -2.94
C GLN A 583 -1.94 46.74 -2.97
N PHE A 584 -2.34 45.75 -3.76
CA PHE A 584 -1.60 44.50 -3.92
C PHE A 584 -0.27 44.71 -4.67
N SER A 585 -0.32 45.39 -5.81
CA SER A 585 0.84 45.64 -6.67
C SER A 585 1.90 46.53 -5.99
N GLU A 586 1.46 47.49 -5.15
CA GLU A 586 2.33 48.35 -4.34
C GLU A 586 2.97 47.62 -3.15
N LYS A 587 2.20 46.76 -2.46
CA LYS A 587 2.67 45.99 -1.30
C LYS A 587 3.78 44.99 -1.65
N TYR A 588 3.74 44.40 -2.85
CA TYR A 588 4.68 43.35 -3.28
C TYR A 588 5.71 43.82 -4.32
N GLY A 589 5.74 45.12 -4.62
CA GLY A 589 6.77 45.72 -5.46
C GLY A 589 6.71 45.33 -6.95
N ILE A 590 5.59 44.80 -7.43
CA ILE A 590 5.43 44.32 -8.82
C ILE A 590 4.86 45.40 -9.77
N ASN A 591 4.68 46.63 -9.29
CA ASN A 591 4.17 47.78 -10.05
C ASN A 591 4.87 47.98 -11.41
N GLU A 592 6.20 47.89 -11.45
CA GLU A 592 6.96 48.06 -12.71
C GLU A 592 6.73 46.91 -13.70
N CYS A 593 6.43 45.71 -13.21
CA CYS A 593 6.07 44.58 -14.07
C CYS A 593 4.64 44.69 -14.58
N CYS A 594 3.72 45.13 -13.73
CA CYS A 594 2.32 45.36 -14.05
C CYS A 594 2.08 46.48 -15.07
N ALA A 595 3.05 47.41 -15.20
CA ALA A 595 3.02 48.48 -16.20
C ALA A 595 3.48 48.06 -17.61
N LYS A 596 3.95 46.81 -17.81
CA LYS A 596 4.41 46.31 -19.12
C LYS A 596 3.26 45.74 -19.94
N ALA A 597 3.44 45.63 -21.26
CA ALA A 597 2.52 44.93 -22.15
C ALA A 597 2.90 43.43 -22.24
N ASP A 598 1.94 42.57 -22.60
CA ASP A 598 2.26 41.18 -22.91
C ASP A 598 3.14 41.08 -24.16
N PRO A 599 4.12 40.16 -24.20
CA PRO A 599 4.45 39.11 -23.21
C PRO A 599 5.44 39.54 -22.12
N GLU A 600 6.00 40.76 -22.21
CA GLU A 600 7.07 41.27 -21.33
C GLU A 600 6.62 41.47 -19.88
N ARG A 601 5.33 41.77 -19.67
CA ARG A 601 4.66 41.79 -18.36
C ARG A 601 4.78 40.45 -17.66
N ASN A 602 4.38 39.38 -18.34
CA ASN A 602 4.42 38.02 -17.81
C ASN A 602 5.86 37.60 -17.50
N GLU A 603 6.82 37.90 -18.38
CA GLU A 603 8.23 37.59 -18.17
C GLU A 603 8.86 38.40 -17.02
N CYS A 604 8.42 39.66 -16.81
CA CYS A 604 8.83 40.49 -15.69
C CYS A 604 8.29 39.98 -14.34
N ILE A 605 6.98 39.71 -14.26
CA ILE A 605 6.34 39.17 -13.04
C ILE A 605 7.04 37.86 -12.62
N LEU A 606 7.45 37.04 -13.59
CA LEU A 606 8.14 35.78 -13.35
C LEU A 606 9.62 35.92 -12.96
N SER A 607 10.26 37.07 -13.18
CA SER A 607 11.70 37.29 -12.95
C SER A 607 12.04 38.25 -11.80
N HIS A 608 11.02 38.86 -11.17
CA HIS A 608 11.21 39.81 -10.09
C HIS A 608 11.63 39.12 -8.78
N LYS A 609 12.86 39.38 -8.30
CA LYS A 609 13.38 38.88 -7.02
C LYS A 609 12.89 39.76 -5.87
N ILE A 610 11.94 39.26 -5.08
CA ILE A 610 11.57 39.89 -3.81
C ILE A 610 12.72 39.72 -2.82
N SER A 611 13.25 40.83 -2.31
CA SER A 611 14.23 40.85 -1.22
C SER A 611 13.55 41.44 0.00
N PHE A 612 13.25 40.65 1.05
CA PHE A 612 13.30 41.18 2.41
C PHE A 612 13.59 40.10 3.46
N LYS A 613 14.41 40.52 4.43
CA LYS A 613 14.85 39.82 5.64
C LYS A 613 13.70 39.65 6.63
N GLY A 614 13.56 38.46 7.20
CA GLY A 614 12.71 38.18 8.36
C GLY A 614 12.51 36.67 8.52
N ASP A 615 12.85 36.13 9.69
CA ASP A 615 12.92 34.71 10.02
C ASP A 615 11.66 33.90 9.67
N VAL A 616 11.88 32.75 9.04
CA VAL A 616 10.87 31.73 8.75
C VAL A 616 10.93 30.70 9.88
N SER A 617 9.99 30.80 10.82
CA SER A 617 9.70 29.73 11.79
C SER A 617 8.28 29.19 11.58
N PHE A 618 8.23 27.88 11.34
CA PHE A 618 7.06 27.02 11.17
C PHE A 618 6.01 27.11 12.30
N PHE A 619 4.75 26.86 11.92
CA PHE A 619 3.55 26.55 12.75
C PHE A 619 3.08 27.58 13.80
N VAL A 620 2.06 28.40 13.46
CA VAL A 620 0.98 28.79 14.39
C VAL A 620 -0.33 29.00 13.62
N ARG A 621 -1.38 28.23 13.93
CA ARG A 621 -2.76 28.47 13.44
C ARG A 621 -3.34 29.75 14.08
N PRO A 622 -4.16 30.54 13.35
CA PRO A 622 -4.99 31.58 13.97
C PRO A 622 -5.96 30.97 14.99
N THR A 623 -6.33 31.75 16.00
CA THR A 623 -7.31 31.28 17.01
C THR A 623 -8.74 31.32 16.43
N ALA A 624 -9.60 30.40 16.87
CA ALA A 624 -11.00 30.31 16.42
C ALA A 624 -11.83 31.60 16.65
N GLU A 625 -11.33 32.50 17.50
CA GLU A 625 -11.93 33.80 17.80
C GLU A 625 -11.69 34.83 16.68
N GLU A 626 -10.53 34.76 16.01
CA GLU A 626 -10.17 35.63 14.87
C GLU A 626 -10.90 35.21 13.58
N ALA A 627 -11.11 33.91 13.37
CA ALA A 627 -11.90 33.39 12.24
C ALA A 627 -13.41 33.72 12.36
N CYS A 628 -13.97 33.77 13.57
CA CYS A 628 -15.37 34.12 13.79
C CYS A 628 -15.67 35.61 13.59
N GLN A 629 -14.68 36.49 13.77
CA GLN A 629 -14.87 37.94 13.69
C GLN A 629 -14.88 38.44 12.23
N ALA A 630 -14.16 37.76 11.33
CA ALA A 630 -14.24 38.01 9.89
C ALA A 630 -15.62 37.62 9.31
N TYR A 631 -16.20 36.50 9.75
CA TYR A 631 -17.52 36.04 9.28
C TYR A 631 -18.70 36.89 9.81
N ARG A 632 -18.56 37.47 11.02
CA ARG A 632 -19.58 38.37 11.60
C ARG A 632 -19.62 39.77 10.94
N ASN A 633 -18.53 40.21 10.34
CA ASN A 633 -18.46 41.51 9.67
C ASN A 633 -19.04 41.47 8.24
N ASP A 634 -19.13 40.30 7.60
CA ASP A 634 -19.74 40.12 6.27
C ASP A 634 -21.26 39.81 6.31
N SER A 635 -21.83 39.54 7.48
CA SER A 635 -23.24 39.13 7.62
C SER A 635 -24.22 40.28 7.98
N ASN A 636 -23.80 41.55 7.96
CA ASN A 636 -24.62 42.71 8.36
C ASN A 636 -24.82 43.78 7.25
N ALA A 637 -24.62 43.47 5.97
CA ALA A 637 -24.82 44.40 4.86
C ALA A 637 -25.96 44.04 3.88
N VAL A 638 -26.98 43.30 4.32
CA VAL A 638 -28.26 43.15 3.58
C VAL A 638 -29.44 43.19 4.55
N LEU A 639 -29.68 44.36 5.12
CA LEU A 639 -31.01 44.89 5.45
C LEU A 639 -30.93 46.42 5.32
N ASP A 640 -30.84 46.88 4.07
CA ASP A 640 -31.59 48.01 3.50
C ASP A 640 -31.42 48.03 1.97
#